data_AF-A0A8J3HKJ3-F1
#
_entry.id   AF-A0A8J3HKJ3-F1
#
_cell.length_a   1.000
_cell.length_b   1.000
_cell.length_c   1.000
_cell.angle_alpha   90.00
_cell.angle_beta   90.00
_cell.angle_gamma   90.00
#
_symmetry.space_group_name_H-M   'P 1'
#
loop_
_entity.id
_entity.type
_entity.pdbx_description
1 polymer ?
#
loop_
_entity_poly.entity_id
_entity_poly.type
_entity_poly.pdbx_seq_one_letter_code
_entity_poly.pdbx_strand_id
1 'polypeptide(L)'
;MTEPERPSELDETLLDEGRARLFPPRYRAESEATLLDAGRHRQAAPPVDWPGDGTLPEPLAQRYERLRELPVPASQADLYLVRRRSDGAEAVLKHYHAPRTPHPDLVAHLTGTQHHTIRFLEFGPGYEIMEYARGGTLLRPKEAAPGGFTLPELHAIVQQLASALISLHRLGLLHRDVKPANVLLRSAAPLDVALADFGLAGPVGETVPQERLNPAYQPPESVLRGRITQAADWWGLGMTIRELASGDRCFDGLEAEDIKDHFTASRLIDVSVVPDDRLRGLCQGLLCPDERQRWGAGKVGEWLVGRDPSPPAAGAGRRPHTPAPGAATQPFGFRGVLYHHRDELAAAMATEWNYAVDFLLARSGLEMLRVWLDEFTDDEGATARQGVDTLRQDPGPSRHVLLLRVLRLLDPGFPAVFRNHSMSRQHLLALAHQALRNEGDAASVLGELWRERLLPSFDPAATGAAGTGGGEALTDLDQQWQQQHDRWLAGAGTVSDPEARQVLQRLADGSGALAYSLLAALNQPDAVEAAHEAVRATLAGLPERLPWFRDLAADPDLVWVALPLCGHAKSRAQTLADHREAQERAQQQQRMASAYREWSRRQNRPVALGWAVAGVCLIAVCCVVLIVASDRVGWVGDRAVDLAWIGAATCLGVTLVAECLLAAEVGGRFHARYSVPGAAGIALQPLGRWMQRAPLPAAGVILAVLAGLVLGALRYPEAVGISAMVLHLGWVVHRWRDWRTRTAAEDAAVADQGAGFAPAHES
;
A
#
# COMPACT_ATOMS: atom_id res chain seq x y z
N MET A 1 49.40 -24.12 -85.41
CA MET A 1 48.96 -25.49 -85.06
C MET A 1 49.12 -25.57 -83.55
N THR A 2 48.06 -25.27 -82.82
CA THR A 2 47.05 -26.19 -82.25
C THR A 2 47.35 -26.30 -80.75
N GLU A 3 46.31 -26.04 -79.93
CA GLU A 3 46.30 -26.26 -78.49
C GLU A 3 46.83 -27.65 -78.10
N PRO A 4 47.26 -27.78 -76.83
CA PRO A 4 46.90 -28.97 -76.08
C PRO A 4 46.12 -28.65 -74.80
N GLU A 5 45.26 -29.62 -74.50
CA GLU A 5 44.20 -29.70 -73.50
C GLU A 5 44.69 -29.63 -72.03
N ARG A 6 43.78 -29.17 -71.16
CA ARG A 6 43.70 -29.48 -69.73
C ARG A 6 43.51 -31.01 -69.53
N PRO A 7 43.92 -31.66 -68.42
CA PRO A 7 43.35 -31.35 -67.10
C PRO A 7 44.16 -31.67 -65.82
N SER A 8 43.54 -31.21 -64.72
CA SER A 8 43.42 -31.80 -63.37
C SER A 8 44.62 -31.86 -62.44
N GLU A 9 44.42 -31.16 -61.31
CA GLU A 9 44.99 -31.37 -59.97
C GLU A 9 46.46 -30.98 -59.76
N LEU A 10 46.67 -29.87 -59.03
CA LEU A 10 47.25 -29.89 -57.68
C LEU A 10 47.32 -28.50 -57.04
N ASP A 11 46.87 -28.47 -55.79
CA ASP A 11 47.22 -27.55 -54.71
C ASP A 11 46.64 -26.11 -54.68
N GLU A 12 45.35 -26.02 -54.35
CA GLU A 12 44.76 -24.83 -53.72
C GLU A 12 44.89 -24.93 -52.20
N THR A 13 46.08 -24.68 -51.66
CA THR A 13 46.25 -24.22 -50.28
C THR A 13 47.22 -23.06 -50.28
N LEU A 14 46.73 -21.82 -50.48
CA LEU A 14 47.39 -20.60 -49.98
C LEU A 14 46.67 -19.27 -50.25
N LEU A 15 45.45 -19.24 -50.81
CA LEU A 15 44.75 -17.98 -51.07
C LEU A 15 43.23 -18.09 -50.90
N ASP A 16 42.72 -18.21 -49.67
CA ASP A 16 41.37 -17.70 -49.35
C ASP A 16 41.14 -17.52 -47.83
N GLU A 17 41.78 -16.52 -47.22
CA GLU A 17 41.34 -15.98 -45.93
C GLU A 17 40.93 -14.52 -46.12
N GLY A 18 39.67 -14.30 -46.46
CA GLY A 18 39.12 -12.95 -46.47
C GLY A 18 37.90 -12.73 -47.34
N ARG A 19 36.88 -13.60 -47.30
CA ARG A 19 35.54 -13.25 -47.81
C ARG A 19 34.44 -14.14 -47.24
N ALA A 20 33.44 -13.46 -46.67
CA ALA A 20 32.06 -13.89 -46.47
C ALA A 20 31.76 -14.93 -45.36
N ARG A 21 31.05 -14.46 -44.31
CA ARG A 21 29.74 -14.97 -43.85
C ARG A 21 29.16 -14.04 -42.77
N LEU A 22 28.53 -12.94 -43.20
CA LEU A 22 27.72 -12.06 -42.34
C LEU A 22 26.23 -12.47 -42.28
N PHE A 23 25.84 -13.56 -42.95
CA PHE A 23 24.46 -14.08 -42.94
C PHE A 23 24.44 -15.62 -43.00
N PRO A 24 23.76 -16.34 -42.09
CA PRO A 24 23.31 -17.70 -42.34
C PRO A 24 21.98 -17.69 -43.13
N PRO A 25 21.66 -18.77 -43.87
CA PRO A 25 20.45 -18.83 -44.68
C PRO A 25 19.17 -18.97 -43.82
N ARG A 26 18.04 -18.58 -44.41
CA ARG A 26 16.68 -18.60 -43.83
C ARG A 26 16.34 -19.97 -43.22
N TYR A 27 15.95 -19.98 -41.95
CA TYR A 27 15.50 -21.18 -41.25
C TYR A 27 14.10 -21.58 -41.72
N ARG A 28 13.98 -22.81 -42.23
CA ARG A 28 12.71 -23.53 -42.45
C ARG A 28 12.40 -24.31 -41.17
N ALA A 29 11.13 -24.37 -40.82
CA ALA A 29 10.63 -25.17 -39.70
C ALA A 29 10.86 -26.68 -39.90
N GLU A 30 10.94 -27.38 -38.76
CA GLU A 30 10.80 -28.83 -38.49
C GLU A 30 12.08 -29.68 -38.29
N SER A 31 12.13 -30.26 -37.07
CA SER A 31 12.69 -31.57 -36.63
C SER A 31 14.18 -31.83 -36.89
N GLU A 32 15.04 -32.24 -35.95
CA GLU A 32 14.93 -33.32 -34.95
C GLU A 32 15.97 -33.13 -33.83
N ALA A 33 15.70 -33.73 -32.68
CA ALA A 33 16.56 -33.73 -31.50
C ALA A 33 17.92 -34.38 -31.75
N THR A 34 18.98 -33.79 -31.20
CA THR A 34 20.10 -34.57 -30.68
C THR A 34 20.54 -33.96 -29.36
N LEU A 35 20.04 -34.56 -28.28
CA LEU A 35 20.66 -34.52 -26.95
C LEU A 35 22.15 -34.80 -27.10
N LEU A 36 23.00 -33.89 -26.63
CA LEU A 36 24.28 -34.20 -26.00
C LEU A 36 24.76 -32.96 -25.21
N ASP A 37 24.84 -33.16 -23.90
CA ASP A 37 25.40 -32.31 -22.85
C ASP A 37 24.61 -31.08 -22.35
N ALA A 38 23.36 -31.34 -21.92
CA ALA A 38 22.68 -30.54 -20.91
C ALA A 38 23.30 -30.82 -19.51
N GLY A 39 24.48 -30.26 -19.26
CA GLY A 39 25.25 -30.47 -18.03
C GLY A 39 25.61 -29.15 -17.35
N ARG A 40 24.81 -28.76 -16.35
CA ARG A 40 24.93 -27.60 -15.42
C ARG A 40 24.11 -26.35 -15.80
N HIS A 41 22.79 -26.48 -15.77
CA HIS A 41 21.96 -25.36 -15.31
C HIS A 41 22.37 -25.03 -13.87
N ARG A 42 23.03 -23.89 -13.64
CA ARG A 42 23.13 -23.33 -12.28
C ARG A 42 21.72 -22.92 -11.88
N GLN A 43 21.16 -23.65 -10.90
CA GLN A 43 19.91 -23.30 -10.24
C GLN A 43 19.93 -21.83 -9.82
N ALA A 44 18.80 -21.13 -10.00
CA ALA A 44 18.59 -19.83 -9.38
C ALA A 44 18.82 -19.98 -7.87
N ALA A 45 19.75 -19.20 -7.32
CA ALA A 45 20.04 -19.22 -5.89
C ALA A 45 18.79 -18.78 -5.09
N PRO A 46 18.55 -19.34 -3.88
CA PRO A 46 17.45 -18.91 -3.02
C PRO A 46 17.54 -17.41 -2.70
N PRO A 47 16.42 -16.73 -2.35
CA PRO A 47 16.46 -15.32 -1.97
C PRO A 47 17.44 -15.12 -0.82
N VAL A 48 18.41 -14.25 -1.05
CA VAL A 48 19.52 -14.02 -0.14
C VAL A 48 19.22 -12.76 0.65
N ASP A 49 19.18 -12.86 1.98
CA ASP A 49 18.97 -11.70 2.86
C ASP A 49 20.24 -10.82 2.85
N TRP A 50 20.10 -9.55 2.51
CA TRP A 50 21.22 -8.61 2.31
C TRP A 50 21.49 -7.81 3.59
N PRO A 51 22.66 -7.97 4.22
CA PRO A 51 23.04 -7.18 5.38
C PRO A 51 23.11 -5.67 5.04
N GLY A 52 22.47 -4.84 5.85
CA GLY A 52 22.44 -3.37 5.66
C GLY A 52 23.78 -2.64 5.89
N ASP A 53 24.86 -3.38 6.18
CA ASP A 53 26.23 -2.88 6.36
C ASP A 53 27.12 -3.09 5.10
N GLY A 54 26.51 -3.52 4.00
CA GLY A 54 27.17 -3.78 2.71
C GLY A 54 28.01 -5.05 2.69
N THR A 55 27.97 -5.88 3.75
CA THR A 55 28.66 -7.17 3.76
C THR A 55 27.98 -8.15 2.80
N LEU A 56 28.78 -9.04 2.19
CA LEU A 56 28.22 -10.06 1.32
C LEU A 56 27.47 -11.08 2.16
N PRO A 57 26.24 -11.46 1.78
CA PRO A 57 25.51 -12.52 2.45
C PRO A 57 26.27 -13.85 2.46
N GLU A 58 26.00 -14.72 3.43
CA GLU A 58 26.75 -15.95 3.67
C GLU A 58 26.96 -16.83 2.41
N PRO A 59 25.95 -17.10 1.55
CA PRO A 59 26.15 -17.88 0.33
C PRO A 59 27.11 -17.23 -0.66
N LEU A 60 27.12 -15.90 -0.74
CA LEU A 60 28.02 -15.14 -1.61
C LEU A 60 29.40 -14.99 -0.99
N ALA A 61 29.49 -14.75 0.32
CA ALA A 61 30.75 -14.62 1.06
C ALA A 61 31.61 -15.90 1.01
N GLN A 62 30.98 -17.08 0.91
CA GLN A 62 31.66 -18.36 0.70
C GLN A 62 32.34 -18.48 -0.67
N ARG A 63 31.83 -17.78 -1.70
CA ARG A 63 32.34 -17.84 -3.08
C ARG A 63 33.15 -16.61 -3.48
N TYR A 64 32.86 -15.47 -2.88
CA TYR A 64 33.41 -14.17 -3.22
C TYR A 64 33.88 -13.44 -1.98
N GLU A 65 34.98 -12.71 -2.15
CA GLU A 65 35.53 -11.79 -1.16
C GLU A 65 35.28 -10.36 -1.64
N ARG A 66 34.59 -9.53 -0.83
CA ARG A 66 34.41 -8.11 -1.13
C ARG A 66 35.75 -7.40 -0.99
N LEU A 67 36.23 -6.77 -2.06
CA LEU A 67 37.47 -5.99 -2.04
C LEU A 67 37.21 -4.53 -1.70
N ARG A 68 36.31 -3.88 -2.44
CA ARG A 68 35.93 -2.47 -2.25
C ARG A 68 34.62 -2.15 -2.94
N GLU A 69 33.98 -1.08 -2.52
CA GLU A 69 32.87 -0.46 -3.22
C GLU A 69 33.40 0.38 -4.40
N LEU A 70 32.68 0.36 -5.52
CA LEU A 70 32.97 1.18 -6.68
C LEU A 70 32.11 2.45 -6.62
N PRO A 71 32.70 3.65 -6.72
CA PRO A 71 31.94 4.89 -6.63
C PRO A 71 31.05 5.06 -7.87
N VAL A 72 29.74 5.14 -7.65
CA VAL A 72 28.70 5.36 -8.67
C VAL A 72 27.73 6.42 -8.16
N PRO A 73 27.20 7.32 -9.01
CA PRO A 73 26.10 8.18 -8.61
C PRO A 73 24.91 7.33 -8.17
N ALA A 74 24.54 7.46 -6.89
CA ALA A 74 23.47 6.67 -6.28
C ALA A 74 22.13 6.95 -6.96
N SER A 75 21.50 5.92 -7.54
CA SER A 75 20.08 6.01 -7.86
C SER A 75 19.35 4.67 -7.92
N GLN A 76 20.01 3.51 -8.15
CA GLN A 76 19.28 2.23 -8.28
C GLN A 76 20.01 0.97 -7.78
N ALA A 77 21.34 0.98 -7.63
CA ALA A 77 22.11 -0.20 -7.23
C ALA A 77 23.48 0.17 -6.63
N ASP A 78 23.97 -0.66 -5.72
CA ASP A 78 25.34 -0.61 -5.20
C ASP A 78 26.27 -1.49 -6.05
N LEU A 79 27.48 -1.01 -6.33
CA LEU A 79 28.48 -1.75 -7.10
C LEU A 79 29.70 -2.09 -6.24
N TYR A 80 30.03 -3.37 -6.16
CA TYR A 80 31.16 -3.89 -5.39
C TYR A 80 32.15 -4.61 -6.29
N LEU A 81 33.43 -4.30 -6.14
CA LEU A 81 34.50 -5.13 -6.67
C LEU A 81 34.68 -6.33 -5.75
N VAL A 82 34.53 -7.53 -6.29
CA VAL A 82 34.65 -8.79 -5.56
C VAL A 82 35.73 -9.67 -6.19
N ARG A 83 36.35 -10.52 -5.37
CA ARG A 83 37.31 -11.54 -5.81
C ARG A 83 36.70 -12.92 -5.66
N ARG A 84 36.64 -13.68 -6.74
CA ARG A 84 36.20 -15.07 -6.70
C ARG A 84 37.24 -15.92 -5.98
N ARG A 85 36.82 -16.63 -4.93
CA ARG A 85 37.72 -17.41 -4.06
C ARG A 85 38.32 -18.63 -4.74
N SER A 86 37.67 -19.18 -5.78
CA SER A 86 38.13 -20.40 -6.44
C SER A 86 39.41 -20.23 -7.27
N ASP A 87 39.60 -19.05 -7.87
CA ASP A 87 40.70 -18.79 -8.82
C ASP A 87 41.30 -17.39 -8.69
N GLY A 88 40.82 -16.57 -7.74
CA GLY A 88 41.30 -15.21 -7.52
C GLY A 88 40.85 -14.20 -8.57
N ALA A 89 39.98 -14.57 -9.52
CA ALA A 89 39.51 -13.67 -10.56
C ALA A 89 38.67 -12.53 -9.97
N GLU A 90 38.91 -11.31 -10.44
CA GLU A 90 38.12 -10.14 -10.05
C GLU A 90 36.81 -10.06 -10.86
N ALA A 91 35.73 -9.69 -10.18
CA ALA A 91 34.40 -9.56 -10.75
C ALA A 91 33.69 -8.35 -10.13
N VAL A 92 32.64 -7.88 -10.77
CA VAL A 92 31.78 -6.80 -10.27
C VAL A 92 30.47 -7.40 -9.83
N LEU A 93 30.08 -7.15 -8.59
CA LEU A 93 28.76 -7.44 -8.07
C LEU A 93 27.93 -6.17 -8.11
N LYS A 94 26.78 -6.22 -8.76
CA LYS A 94 25.76 -5.16 -8.74
C LYS A 94 24.59 -5.65 -7.88
N HIS A 95 24.34 -4.95 -6.78
CA HIS A 95 23.25 -5.22 -5.84
C HIS A 95 22.12 -4.21 -6.07
N TYR A 96 20.94 -4.69 -6.42
CA TYR A 96 19.78 -3.84 -6.69
C TYR A 96 19.00 -3.58 -5.40
N HIS A 97 18.64 -2.32 -5.13
CA HIS A 97 17.82 -1.99 -3.95
C HIS A 97 16.38 -2.53 -4.03
N ALA A 98 15.93 -2.91 -5.23
CA ALA A 98 14.67 -3.63 -5.46
C ALA A 98 14.97 -4.94 -6.22
N PRO A 99 14.40 -6.08 -5.79
CA PRO A 99 14.63 -7.36 -6.44
C PRO A 99 14.13 -7.31 -7.88
N ARG A 100 15.01 -7.71 -8.80
CA ARG A 100 14.73 -7.73 -10.22
C ARG A 100 15.24 -9.03 -10.83
N THR A 101 14.50 -9.57 -11.79
CA THR A 101 14.88 -10.75 -12.56
C THR A 101 14.95 -10.35 -14.04
N PRO A 102 16.14 -10.37 -14.67
CA PRO A 102 16.30 -10.14 -16.10
C PRO A 102 15.70 -11.30 -16.89
N HIS A 103 15.40 -11.03 -18.17
CA HIS A 103 14.79 -11.99 -19.07
C HIS A 103 15.67 -13.27 -19.19
N PRO A 104 15.10 -14.49 -19.14
CA PRO A 104 15.88 -15.73 -19.22
C PRO A 104 16.79 -15.82 -20.45
N ASP A 105 16.28 -15.42 -21.62
CA ASP A 105 17.06 -15.42 -22.87
C ASP A 105 18.24 -14.43 -22.83
N LEU A 106 18.09 -13.31 -22.11
CA LEU A 106 19.17 -12.35 -21.89
C LEU A 106 20.26 -12.98 -21.01
N VAL A 107 19.89 -13.65 -19.92
CA VAL A 107 20.85 -14.34 -19.04
C VAL A 107 21.59 -15.45 -19.81
N ALA A 108 20.87 -16.25 -20.60
CA ALA A 108 21.48 -17.28 -21.44
C ALA A 108 22.47 -16.69 -22.45
N HIS A 109 22.11 -15.57 -23.09
CA HIS A 109 22.98 -14.87 -24.03
C HIS A 109 24.25 -14.32 -23.36
N LEU A 110 24.10 -13.63 -22.22
CA LEU A 110 25.21 -12.98 -21.52
C LEU A 110 26.13 -13.95 -20.76
N THR A 111 25.68 -15.18 -20.53
CA THR A 111 26.51 -16.25 -19.94
C THR A 111 27.23 -17.10 -21.00
N GLY A 112 26.81 -17.02 -22.27
CA GLY A 112 27.32 -17.78 -23.42
C GLY A 112 28.45 -17.09 -24.21
N THR A 113 28.34 -17.12 -25.55
CA THR A 113 29.38 -16.65 -26.49
C THR A 113 29.57 -15.14 -26.45
N GLN A 114 30.82 -14.67 -26.42
CA GLN A 114 31.15 -13.24 -26.28
C GLN A 114 30.94 -12.47 -27.60
N HIS A 115 29.83 -11.75 -27.72
CA HIS A 115 29.54 -10.81 -28.81
C HIS A 115 29.82 -9.35 -28.39
N HIS A 116 30.98 -9.07 -27.80
CA HIS A 116 31.30 -7.74 -27.24
C HIS A 116 30.23 -7.21 -26.25
N THR A 117 29.59 -8.12 -25.50
CA THR A 117 28.73 -7.82 -24.35
C THR A 117 29.47 -8.19 -23.06
N ILE A 118 29.19 -7.50 -21.95
CA ILE A 118 29.80 -7.84 -20.66
C ILE A 118 29.35 -9.24 -20.23
N ARG A 119 30.30 -10.08 -19.84
CA ARG A 119 30.01 -11.47 -19.47
C ARG A 119 29.39 -11.55 -18.08
N PHE A 120 28.25 -12.23 -17.98
CA PHE A 120 27.61 -12.55 -16.71
C PHE A 120 28.21 -13.85 -16.16
N LEU A 121 28.58 -13.82 -14.87
CA LEU A 121 29.18 -14.95 -14.16
C LEU A 121 28.17 -15.65 -13.26
N GLU A 122 27.30 -14.87 -12.63
CA GLU A 122 26.25 -15.34 -11.73
C GLU A 122 25.10 -14.32 -11.71
N PHE A 123 23.88 -14.80 -11.54
CA PHE A 123 22.70 -13.97 -11.41
C PHE A 123 21.78 -14.55 -10.32
N GLY A 124 21.16 -13.69 -9.52
CA GLY A 124 20.20 -14.10 -8.49
C GLY A 124 19.19 -13.00 -8.16
N PRO A 125 18.19 -13.30 -7.30
CA PRO A 125 17.16 -12.33 -6.93
C PRO A 125 17.79 -11.08 -6.32
N GLY A 126 17.75 -9.95 -7.04
CA GLY A 126 18.28 -8.67 -6.58
C GLY A 126 19.80 -8.49 -6.72
N TYR A 127 20.52 -9.38 -7.40
CA TYR A 127 21.94 -9.15 -7.70
C TYR A 127 22.41 -9.80 -9.00
N GLU A 128 23.45 -9.22 -9.60
CA GLU A 128 24.18 -9.81 -10.72
C GLU A 128 25.70 -9.70 -10.50
N ILE A 129 26.43 -10.71 -10.97
CA ILE A 129 27.89 -10.74 -10.93
C ILE A 129 28.39 -10.84 -12.36
N MET A 130 29.20 -9.87 -12.76
CA MET A 130 29.76 -9.74 -14.11
C MET A 130 31.28 -9.70 -14.07
N GLU A 131 31.92 -9.95 -15.21
CA GLU A 131 33.37 -9.79 -15.34
C GLU A 131 33.81 -8.34 -15.03
N TYR A 132 35.02 -8.18 -14.49
CA TYR A 132 35.55 -6.85 -14.20
C TYR A 132 36.36 -6.28 -15.39
N ALA A 133 35.81 -5.27 -16.06
CA ALA A 133 36.52 -4.50 -17.07
C ALA A 133 37.39 -3.41 -16.41
N ARG A 134 38.71 -3.65 -16.35
CA ARG A 134 39.67 -2.77 -15.64
C ARG A 134 39.75 -1.35 -16.17
N GLY A 135 39.47 -1.14 -17.46
CA GLY A 135 39.51 0.17 -18.11
C GLY A 135 38.35 1.09 -17.73
N GLY A 136 37.32 0.59 -17.03
CA GLY A 136 36.14 1.36 -16.66
C GLY A 136 35.27 1.71 -17.87
N THR A 137 34.43 2.73 -17.74
CA THR A 137 33.55 3.20 -18.84
C THR A 137 34.32 4.07 -19.83
N LEU A 138 33.82 4.22 -21.06
CA LEU A 138 34.40 5.13 -22.05
C LEU A 138 34.31 6.63 -21.65
N LEU A 139 33.64 6.98 -20.54
CA LEU A 139 33.60 8.35 -20.03
C LEU A 139 35.01 8.86 -19.65
N ARG A 140 35.83 8.05 -18.98
CA ARG A 140 37.17 8.46 -18.55
C ARG A 140 38.12 8.68 -19.73
N PRO A 141 38.25 7.75 -20.70
CA PRO A 141 39.03 8.01 -21.90
C PRO A 141 38.51 9.20 -22.70
N LYS A 142 37.18 9.43 -22.75
CA LYS A 142 36.59 10.64 -23.36
C LYS A 142 37.05 11.92 -22.66
N GLU A 143 36.99 11.97 -21.33
CA GLU A 143 37.48 13.12 -20.54
C GLU A 143 38.97 13.39 -20.77
N ALA A 144 39.76 12.33 -20.96
CA ALA A 144 41.19 12.42 -21.29
C ALA A 144 41.48 12.79 -22.75
N ALA A 145 40.48 12.72 -23.63
CA ALA A 145 40.56 13.00 -25.06
C ALA A 145 39.59 14.14 -25.47
N PRO A 146 39.90 15.41 -25.09
CA PRO A 146 39.02 16.55 -25.36
C PRO A 146 38.81 16.85 -26.85
N GLY A 147 39.64 16.29 -27.74
CA GLY A 147 39.47 16.36 -29.20
C GLY A 147 38.72 15.16 -29.81
N GLY A 148 38.15 14.29 -28.98
CA GLY A 148 37.51 13.04 -29.40
C GLY A 148 38.49 11.89 -29.64
N PHE A 149 37.93 10.70 -29.86
CA PHE A 149 38.66 9.48 -30.21
C PHE A 149 39.11 9.52 -31.67
N THR A 150 40.18 8.80 -31.98
CA THR A 150 40.69 8.70 -33.35
C THR A 150 39.76 7.86 -34.23
N LEU A 151 39.80 8.08 -35.55
CA LEU A 151 39.02 7.31 -36.51
C LEU A 151 39.21 5.77 -36.38
N PRO A 152 40.44 5.23 -36.23
CA PRO A 152 40.63 3.80 -36.01
C PRO A 152 39.97 3.27 -34.73
N GLU A 153 40.02 4.03 -33.64
CA GLU A 153 39.37 3.65 -32.37
C GLU A 153 37.85 3.66 -32.51
N LEU A 154 37.28 4.71 -33.11
CA LEU A 154 35.85 4.81 -33.36
C LEU A 154 35.36 3.71 -34.30
N HIS A 155 36.13 3.37 -35.33
CA HIS A 155 35.82 2.26 -36.21
C HIS A 155 35.74 0.94 -35.46
N ALA A 156 36.72 0.66 -34.59
CA ALA A 156 36.72 -0.53 -33.74
C ALA A 156 35.54 -0.53 -32.76
N ILE A 157 35.21 0.61 -32.14
CA ILE A 157 34.05 0.73 -31.25
C ILE A 157 32.74 0.45 -32.00
N VAL A 158 32.54 1.04 -33.19
CA VAL A 158 31.34 0.79 -34.02
C VAL A 158 31.23 -0.68 -34.36
N GLN A 159 32.33 -1.33 -34.76
CA GLN A 159 32.34 -2.74 -35.11
C GLN A 159 31.89 -3.62 -33.92
N GLN A 160 32.44 -3.36 -32.74
CA GLN A 160 32.20 -4.15 -31.54
C GLN A 160 30.78 -3.93 -31.01
N LEU A 161 30.32 -2.69 -30.92
CA LEU A 161 28.97 -2.36 -30.47
C LEU A 161 27.91 -2.83 -31.46
N ALA A 162 28.13 -2.70 -32.77
CA ALA A 162 27.20 -3.23 -33.77
C ALA A 162 27.06 -4.75 -33.65
N SER A 163 28.16 -5.47 -33.38
CA SER A 163 28.13 -6.92 -33.13
C SER A 163 27.29 -7.27 -31.90
N ALA A 164 27.46 -6.53 -30.80
CA ALA A 164 26.66 -6.68 -29.58
C ALA A 164 25.17 -6.45 -29.85
N LEU A 165 24.81 -5.33 -30.49
CA LEU A 165 23.42 -4.99 -30.79
C LEU A 165 22.76 -6.01 -31.72
N ILE A 166 23.44 -6.43 -32.78
CA ILE A 166 22.94 -7.47 -33.70
C ILE A 166 22.66 -8.76 -32.94
N SER A 167 23.54 -9.13 -32.01
CA SER A 167 23.37 -10.35 -31.21
C SER A 167 22.12 -10.30 -30.32
N LEU A 168 21.82 -9.15 -29.71
CA LEU A 168 20.62 -8.93 -28.90
C LEU A 168 19.35 -8.89 -29.77
N HIS A 169 19.40 -8.15 -30.87
CA HIS A 169 18.26 -7.96 -31.78
C HIS A 169 17.80 -9.29 -32.40
N ARG A 170 18.73 -10.22 -32.63
CA ARG A 170 18.41 -11.59 -33.10
C ARG A 170 17.60 -12.41 -32.11
N LEU A 171 17.69 -12.09 -30.82
CA LEU A 171 16.89 -12.69 -29.76
C LEU A 171 15.56 -11.95 -29.53
N GLY A 172 15.25 -10.94 -30.35
CA GLY A 172 14.09 -10.08 -30.13
C GLY A 172 14.23 -9.16 -28.92
N LEU A 173 15.45 -8.95 -28.41
CA LEU A 173 15.73 -8.12 -27.24
C LEU A 173 16.36 -6.78 -27.65
N LEU A 174 16.02 -5.71 -26.93
CA LEU A 174 16.59 -4.36 -27.08
C LEU A 174 17.48 -4.04 -25.89
N HIS A 175 18.49 -3.18 -26.09
CA HIS A 175 19.31 -2.66 -24.97
C HIS A 175 18.66 -1.45 -24.29
N ARG A 176 18.07 -0.53 -25.07
CA ARG A 176 17.36 0.69 -24.66
C ARG A 176 18.18 1.80 -24.01
N ASP A 177 19.41 1.54 -23.59
CA ASP A 177 20.28 2.53 -22.92
C ASP A 177 21.71 2.52 -23.47
N VAL A 178 21.87 2.58 -24.80
CA VAL A 178 23.18 2.64 -25.45
C VAL A 178 23.77 4.05 -25.31
N LYS A 179 24.84 4.17 -24.51
CA LYS A 179 25.55 5.44 -24.23
C LYS A 179 27.00 5.17 -23.78
N PRO A 180 27.93 6.16 -23.83
CA PRO A 180 29.32 5.96 -23.41
C PRO A 180 29.49 5.43 -21.98
N ALA A 181 28.59 5.79 -21.06
CA ALA A 181 28.59 5.32 -19.68
C ALA A 181 28.35 3.80 -19.55
N ASN A 182 27.70 3.19 -20.54
CA ASN A 182 27.34 1.78 -20.58
C ASN A 182 28.26 0.97 -21.52
N VAL A 183 29.37 1.57 -21.98
CA VAL A 183 30.39 0.88 -22.77
C VAL A 183 31.66 0.78 -21.92
N LEU A 184 32.05 -0.45 -21.61
CA LEU A 184 33.20 -0.76 -20.75
C LEU A 184 34.44 -1.10 -21.57
N LEU A 185 35.59 -0.63 -21.12
CA LEU A 185 36.90 -0.89 -21.74
C LEU A 185 37.56 -2.10 -21.07
N ARG A 186 37.65 -3.22 -21.78
CA ARG A 186 38.38 -4.43 -21.33
C ARG A 186 39.88 -4.28 -21.54
N SER A 187 40.28 -3.79 -22.71
CA SER A 187 41.68 -3.57 -23.09
C SER A 187 41.79 -2.31 -23.96
N ALA A 188 42.82 -1.49 -23.72
CA ALA A 188 43.10 -0.32 -24.54
C ALA A 188 43.88 -0.66 -25.82
N ALA A 189 44.72 -1.69 -25.79
CA ALA A 189 45.55 -2.10 -26.93
C ALA A 189 45.78 -3.64 -26.94
N PRO A 190 45.17 -4.39 -27.88
CA PRO A 190 44.16 -3.91 -28.84
C PRO A 190 42.91 -3.38 -28.13
N LEU A 191 42.21 -2.45 -28.77
CA LEU A 191 40.99 -1.86 -28.23
C LEU A 191 39.89 -2.95 -28.17
N ASP A 192 39.43 -3.27 -26.96
CA ASP A 192 38.35 -4.21 -26.71
C ASP A 192 37.35 -3.56 -25.74
N VAL A 193 36.13 -3.34 -26.24
CA VAL A 193 35.01 -2.76 -25.53
C VAL A 193 33.87 -3.76 -25.40
N ALA A 194 33.09 -3.60 -24.34
CA ALA A 194 31.93 -4.42 -24.05
C ALA A 194 30.71 -3.54 -23.73
N LEU A 195 29.58 -3.82 -24.37
CA LEU A 195 28.29 -3.24 -24.01
C LEU A 195 27.83 -3.83 -22.65
N ALA A 196 27.44 -2.94 -21.74
CA ALA A 196 27.09 -3.26 -20.37
C ALA A 196 25.83 -2.53 -19.90
N ASP A 197 25.38 -2.86 -18.69
CA ASP A 197 24.15 -2.36 -18.08
C ASP A 197 22.87 -2.67 -18.87
N PHE A 198 22.45 -3.92 -18.75
CA PHE A 198 21.21 -4.43 -19.33
C PHE A 198 19.99 -4.14 -18.45
N GLY A 199 20.09 -3.15 -17.55
CA GLY A 199 19.03 -2.72 -16.66
C GLY A 199 17.81 -2.14 -17.37
N LEU A 200 17.78 -1.95 -18.68
CA LEU A 200 16.57 -1.60 -19.41
C LEU A 200 16.28 -2.55 -20.56
N ALA A 201 17.10 -3.60 -20.67
CA ALA A 201 16.99 -4.57 -21.76
C ALA A 201 15.75 -5.44 -21.59
N GLY A 202 15.09 -5.73 -22.72
CA GLY A 202 13.85 -6.49 -22.74
C GLY A 202 13.30 -6.68 -24.16
N PRO A 203 12.21 -7.43 -24.32
CA PRO A 203 11.66 -7.77 -25.62
C PRO A 203 11.15 -6.53 -26.39
N VAL A 204 11.25 -6.57 -27.71
CA VAL A 204 10.61 -5.58 -28.59
C VAL A 204 9.11 -5.53 -28.30
N GLY A 205 8.54 -4.32 -28.17
CA GLY A 205 7.12 -4.12 -27.87
C GLY A 205 6.77 -4.03 -26.38
N GLU A 206 7.69 -4.33 -25.47
CA GLU A 206 7.52 -4.04 -24.04
C GLU A 206 7.70 -2.53 -23.77
N THR A 207 6.71 -1.94 -23.08
CA THR A 207 6.71 -0.52 -22.69
C THR A 207 7.59 -0.29 -21.47
N VAL A 208 8.48 0.71 -21.56
CA VAL A 208 9.32 1.15 -20.43
C VAL A 208 8.90 2.58 -20.04
N PRO A 209 8.71 2.88 -18.73
CA PRO A 209 8.42 4.24 -18.28
C PRO A 209 9.49 5.22 -18.78
N GLN A 210 9.07 6.36 -19.32
CA GLN A 210 9.99 7.34 -19.92
C GLN A 210 10.97 7.91 -18.90
N GLU A 211 10.56 7.99 -17.63
CA GLU A 211 11.37 8.48 -16.51
C GLU A 211 12.59 7.59 -16.21
N ARG A 212 12.57 6.35 -16.69
CA ARG A 212 13.70 5.41 -16.54
C ARG A 212 14.72 5.50 -17.67
N LEU A 213 14.36 6.11 -18.80
CA LEU A 213 15.20 6.23 -19.98
C LEU A 213 16.02 7.51 -19.93
N ASN A 214 17.15 7.53 -20.63
CA ASN A 214 18.01 8.71 -20.69
C ASN A 214 17.62 9.58 -21.91
N PRO A 215 16.91 10.71 -21.73
CA PRO A 215 16.35 11.48 -22.84
C PRO A 215 17.39 11.98 -23.83
N ALA A 216 18.63 12.23 -23.38
CA ALA A 216 19.72 12.71 -24.22
C ALA A 216 20.19 11.68 -25.29
N TYR A 217 19.89 10.39 -25.12
CA TYR A 217 20.25 9.33 -26.07
C TYR A 217 19.03 8.66 -26.70
N GLN A 218 17.82 9.15 -26.41
CA GLN A 218 16.60 8.60 -26.98
C GLN A 218 16.35 9.13 -28.39
N PRO A 219 15.78 8.32 -29.29
CA PRO A 219 15.37 8.78 -30.61
C PRO A 219 14.07 9.59 -30.56
N PRO A 220 13.77 10.40 -31.59
CA PRO A 220 12.59 11.25 -31.62
C PRO A 220 11.28 10.48 -31.45
N GLU A 221 11.14 9.30 -32.06
CA GLU A 221 9.94 8.46 -31.91
C GLU A 221 9.77 7.92 -30.49
N SER A 222 10.85 7.73 -29.74
CA SER A 222 10.76 7.33 -28.33
C SER A 222 10.35 8.52 -27.46
N VAL A 223 10.97 9.69 -27.66
CA VAL A 223 10.68 10.90 -26.87
C VAL A 223 9.27 11.44 -27.16
N LEU A 224 8.84 11.43 -28.42
CA LEU A 224 7.57 12.01 -28.85
C LEU A 224 6.40 11.04 -28.80
N ARG A 225 6.64 9.73 -29.02
CA ARG A 225 5.57 8.73 -29.19
C ARG A 225 5.67 7.54 -28.24
N GLY A 226 6.71 7.48 -27.39
CA GLY A 226 6.94 6.37 -26.47
C GLY A 226 7.24 5.03 -27.16
N ARG A 227 7.48 5.03 -28.48
CA ARG A 227 7.72 3.82 -29.26
C ARG A 227 9.21 3.48 -29.23
N ILE A 228 9.54 2.25 -28.85
CA ILE A 228 10.92 1.76 -28.83
C ILE A 228 11.02 0.53 -29.71
N THR A 229 11.69 0.68 -30.85
CA THR A 229 12.00 -0.40 -31.80
C THR A 229 13.49 -0.72 -31.77
N GLN A 230 13.93 -1.71 -32.55
CA GLN A 230 15.37 -1.99 -32.76
C GLN A 230 16.13 -0.76 -33.28
N ALA A 231 15.46 0.14 -34.00
CA ALA A 231 16.05 1.39 -34.49
C ALA A 231 16.50 2.33 -33.36
N ALA A 232 15.95 2.18 -32.14
CA ALA A 232 16.33 3.01 -30.99
C ALA A 232 17.76 2.72 -30.51
N ASP A 233 18.19 1.46 -30.49
CA ASP A 233 19.58 1.12 -30.12
C ASP A 233 20.59 1.63 -31.16
N TRP A 234 20.21 1.64 -32.44
CA TRP A 234 21.04 2.23 -33.51
C TRP A 234 21.15 3.75 -33.38
N TRP A 235 20.08 4.44 -32.97
CA TRP A 235 20.15 5.85 -32.62
C TRP A 235 21.08 6.11 -31.43
N GLY A 236 20.94 5.32 -30.35
CA GLY A 236 21.83 5.41 -29.19
C GLY A 236 23.30 5.18 -29.54
N LEU A 237 23.58 4.25 -30.46
CA LEU A 237 24.92 4.09 -31.06
C LEU A 237 25.34 5.37 -31.81
N GLY A 238 24.48 5.96 -32.63
CA GLY A 238 24.76 7.22 -33.33
C GLY A 238 25.11 8.37 -32.39
N MET A 239 24.36 8.53 -31.30
CA MET A 239 24.60 9.55 -30.28
C MET A 239 25.92 9.29 -29.54
N THR A 240 26.20 8.03 -29.21
CA THR A 240 27.46 7.58 -28.61
C THR A 240 28.65 7.92 -29.50
N ILE A 241 28.60 7.59 -30.79
CA ILE A 241 29.71 7.86 -31.73
C ILE A 241 29.89 9.36 -31.96
N ARG A 242 28.81 10.13 -32.10
CA ARG A 242 28.88 11.59 -32.22
C ARG A 242 29.61 12.20 -31.03
N GLU A 243 29.25 11.79 -29.82
CA GLU A 243 29.86 12.29 -28.58
C GLU A 243 31.33 11.87 -28.46
N LEU A 244 31.67 10.61 -28.75
CA LEU A 244 33.05 10.14 -28.69
C LEU A 244 33.93 10.78 -29.78
N ALA A 245 33.37 11.13 -30.95
CA ALA A 245 34.10 11.75 -32.04
C ALA A 245 34.33 13.26 -31.86
N SER A 246 33.41 13.95 -31.19
CA SER A 246 33.51 15.41 -30.96
C SER A 246 34.07 15.75 -29.57
N GLY A 247 33.97 14.85 -28.60
CA GLY A 247 34.19 15.14 -27.18
C GLY A 247 32.97 15.80 -26.51
N ASP A 248 32.03 16.32 -27.31
CA ASP A 248 30.89 17.12 -26.86
C ASP A 248 29.63 16.28 -26.65
N ARG A 249 29.03 16.40 -25.47
CA ARG A 249 27.76 15.74 -25.14
C ARG A 249 26.59 16.48 -25.80
N CYS A 250 25.78 15.76 -26.57
CA CYS A 250 24.58 16.33 -27.15
C CYS A 250 23.54 16.62 -26.05
N PHE A 251 22.92 17.80 -26.09
CA PHE A 251 21.93 18.25 -25.10
C PHE A 251 22.46 18.39 -23.67
N ASP A 252 23.75 18.68 -23.51
CA ASP A 252 24.32 18.87 -22.18
C ASP A 252 23.63 20.03 -21.42
N GLY A 253 23.26 19.76 -20.17
CA GLY A 253 22.54 20.73 -19.31
C GLY A 253 21.10 21.04 -19.70
N LEU A 254 20.52 20.34 -20.69
CA LEU A 254 19.11 20.50 -21.05
C LEU A 254 18.22 19.51 -20.29
N GLU A 255 17.02 19.97 -19.92
CA GLU A 255 16.01 19.12 -19.28
C GLU A 255 15.27 18.27 -20.32
N ALA A 256 14.57 17.23 -19.87
CA ALA A 256 13.83 16.32 -20.75
C ALA A 256 12.80 17.05 -21.64
N GLU A 257 12.15 18.10 -21.11
CA GLU A 257 11.17 18.88 -21.87
C GLU A 257 11.84 19.74 -22.96
N ASP A 258 13.04 20.28 -22.72
CA ASP A 258 13.79 21.03 -23.73
C ASP A 258 14.22 20.14 -24.91
N ILE A 259 14.60 18.88 -24.61
CA ILE A 259 14.94 17.87 -25.61
C ILE A 259 13.69 17.48 -26.42
N LYS A 260 12.55 17.34 -25.75
CA LYS A 260 11.28 17.09 -26.41
C LYS A 260 10.85 18.26 -27.30
N ASP A 261 11.03 19.50 -26.85
CA ASP A 261 10.79 20.71 -27.64
C ASP A 261 11.71 20.78 -28.87
N HIS A 262 12.98 20.37 -28.73
CA HIS A 262 13.90 20.26 -29.85
C HIS A 262 13.36 19.35 -30.95
N PHE A 263 12.90 18.15 -30.60
CA PHE A 263 12.35 17.20 -31.58
C PHE A 263 10.96 17.62 -32.09
N THR A 264 10.13 18.24 -31.25
CA THR A 264 8.83 18.80 -31.66
C THR A 264 9.00 19.89 -32.72
N ALA A 265 10.05 20.71 -32.58
CA ALA A 265 10.44 21.70 -33.58
C ALA A 265 11.11 21.11 -34.84
N SER A 266 11.13 19.77 -34.97
CA SER A 266 11.76 19.04 -36.09
C SER A 266 13.24 19.41 -36.31
N ARG A 267 13.94 19.78 -35.24
CA ARG A 267 15.37 20.08 -35.30
C ARG A 267 16.16 18.78 -35.40
N LEU A 268 17.19 18.79 -36.24
CA LEU A 268 18.10 17.66 -36.41
C LEU A 268 19.25 17.75 -35.42
N ILE A 269 19.81 16.59 -35.06
CA ILE A 269 21.07 16.54 -34.31
C ILE A 269 22.18 17.13 -35.17
N ASP A 270 22.89 18.11 -34.64
CA ASP A 270 24.03 18.71 -35.32
C ASP A 270 25.20 17.73 -35.34
N VAL A 271 25.48 17.17 -36.52
CA VAL A 271 26.60 16.26 -36.77
C VAL A 271 27.82 16.98 -37.39
N SER A 272 27.73 18.29 -37.65
CA SER A 272 28.84 19.06 -38.23
C SER A 272 30.05 19.13 -37.30
N VAL A 273 29.82 18.95 -35.99
CA VAL A 273 30.86 18.82 -34.96
C VAL A 273 31.75 17.59 -35.13
N VAL A 274 31.35 16.61 -35.94
CA VAL A 274 32.16 15.41 -36.22
C VAL A 274 33.19 15.77 -37.31
N PRO A 275 34.50 15.73 -37.02
CA PRO A 275 35.53 16.27 -37.91
C PRO A 275 35.75 15.42 -39.17
N ASP A 276 35.68 14.10 -39.06
CA ASP A 276 35.89 13.16 -40.16
C ASP A 276 34.61 12.99 -41.00
N ASP A 277 34.71 13.14 -42.32
CA ASP A 277 33.57 13.09 -43.24
C ASP A 277 32.88 11.72 -43.26
N ARG A 278 33.65 10.63 -43.14
CA ARG A 278 33.13 9.26 -43.18
C ARG A 278 32.41 8.89 -41.88
N LEU A 279 32.91 9.35 -40.74
CA LEU A 279 32.20 9.26 -39.46
C LEU A 279 30.97 10.16 -39.44
N ARG A 280 31.04 11.35 -40.05
CA ARG A 280 29.89 12.23 -40.20
C ARG A 280 28.78 11.55 -41.00
N GLY A 281 29.12 10.87 -42.10
CA GLY A 281 28.17 10.06 -42.88
C GLY A 281 27.52 8.94 -42.06
N LEU A 282 28.30 8.24 -41.23
CA LEU A 282 27.76 7.25 -40.29
C LEU A 282 26.78 7.87 -39.30
N CYS A 283 27.15 8.98 -38.65
CA CYS A 283 26.26 9.70 -37.73
C CYS A 283 25.00 10.19 -38.43
N GLN A 284 25.06 10.68 -39.67
CA GLN A 284 23.88 11.08 -40.45
C GLN A 284 22.94 9.90 -40.71
N GLY A 285 23.47 8.71 -41.01
CA GLY A 285 22.69 7.50 -41.20
C GLY A 285 22.04 6.98 -39.90
N LEU A 286 22.80 6.96 -38.80
CA LEU A 286 22.32 6.49 -37.49
C LEU A 286 21.38 7.48 -36.79
N LEU A 287 21.58 8.78 -36.99
CA LEU A 287 20.77 9.87 -36.40
C LEU A 287 19.69 10.38 -37.37
N CYS A 288 19.22 9.50 -38.26
CA CYS A 288 18.06 9.79 -39.09
C CYS A 288 16.80 9.80 -38.22
N PRO A 289 16.00 10.89 -38.21
CA PRO A 289 14.79 10.97 -37.39
C PRO A 289 13.74 9.92 -37.76
N ASP A 290 13.61 9.61 -39.05
CA ASP A 290 12.73 8.55 -39.53
C ASP A 290 13.36 7.18 -39.23
N GLU A 291 12.75 6.43 -38.31
CA GLU A 291 13.22 5.10 -37.89
C GLU A 291 13.34 4.10 -39.06
N ARG A 292 12.55 4.28 -40.13
CA ARG A 292 12.54 3.38 -41.30
C ARG A 292 13.69 3.65 -42.27
N GLN A 293 14.17 4.89 -42.29
CA GLN A 293 15.32 5.31 -43.11
C GLN A 293 16.64 5.25 -42.33
N ARG A 294 16.55 5.14 -41.01
CA ARG A 294 17.70 5.01 -40.11
C ARG A 294 18.53 3.78 -40.44
N TRP A 295 19.84 3.94 -40.39
CA TRP A 295 20.75 2.83 -40.63
C TRP A 295 20.67 1.82 -39.49
N GLY A 296 20.37 0.58 -39.85
CA GLY A 296 20.54 -0.58 -39.00
C GLY A 296 21.76 -1.41 -39.39
N ALA A 297 21.79 -2.65 -38.92
CA ALA A 297 22.89 -3.61 -39.09
C ALA A 297 23.45 -3.69 -40.53
N GLY A 298 22.59 -3.71 -41.54
CA GLY A 298 23.01 -3.84 -42.95
C GLY A 298 23.87 -2.68 -43.43
N LYS A 299 23.41 -1.44 -43.21
CA LYS A 299 24.12 -0.22 -43.65
C LYS A 299 25.35 0.08 -42.81
N VAL A 300 25.29 -0.17 -41.49
CA VAL A 300 26.49 -0.11 -40.63
C VAL A 300 27.53 -1.14 -41.07
N GLY A 301 27.09 -2.35 -41.45
CA GLY A 301 27.98 -3.38 -42.01
C GLY A 301 28.64 -2.95 -43.32
N GLU A 302 27.91 -2.30 -44.23
CA GLU A 302 28.48 -1.70 -45.45
C GLU A 302 29.56 -0.65 -45.11
N TRP A 303 29.28 0.23 -44.14
CA TRP A 303 30.24 1.24 -43.68
C TRP A 303 31.51 0.62 -43.09
N LEU A 304 31.38 -0.44 -42.27
CA LEU A 304 32.50 -1.13 -41.64
C LEU A 304 33.46 -1.76 -42.67
N VAL A 305 32.93 -2.31 -43.77
CA VAL A 305 33.77 -2.94 -44.82
C VAL A 305 34.37 -1.95 -45.81
N GLY A 306 34.27 -0.63 -45.55
CA GLY A 306 34.89 0.39 -46.40
C GLY A 306 33.99 0.94 -47.50
N ARG A 307 32.71 0.55 -47.57
CA ARG A 307 31.75 1.22 -48.47
C ARG A 307 31.29 2.53 -47.84
N ASP A 308 30.92 3.48 -48.68
CA ASP A 308 30.37 4.76 -48.24
C ASP A 308 28.91 4.87 -48.68
N PRO A 309 27.98 4.17 -47.99
CA PRO A 309 26.57 4.28 -48.32
C PRO A 309 26.12 5.73 -48.10
N SER A 310 25.42 6.30 -49.08
CA SER A 310 24.93 7.66 -48.96
C SER A 310 23.90 7.73 -47.82
N PRO A 311 24.10 8.59 -46.81
CA PRO A 311 23.13 8.76 -45.75
C PRO A 311 21.83 9.38 -46.30
N PRO A 312 20.67 9.13 -45.68
CA PRO A 312 19.44 9.80 -46.04
C PRO A 312 19.66 11.32 -45.97
N ALA A 313 19.27 12.07 -47.01
CA ALA A 313 19.58 13.51 -47.05
C ALA A 313 18.97 14.21 -45.82
N ALA A 314 19.79 14.99 -45.11
CA ALA A 314 19.35 15.79 -43.98
C ALA A 314 18.28 16.79 -44.46
N GLY A 315 17.01 16.51 -44.17
CA GLY A 315 15.86 17.26 -44.69
C GLY A 315 15.00 16.54 -45.74
N ALA A 316 15.24 15.26 -46.03
CA ALA A 316 14.41 14.44 -46.92
C ALA A 316 13.01 14.10 -46.39
N GLY A 317 12.62 14.60 -45.20
CA GLY A 317 11.21 14.62 -44.76
C GLY A 317 10.34 15.65 -45.49
N ARG A 318 10.80 16.21 -46.62
CA ARG A 318 10.12 17.32 -47.34
C ARG A 318 9.98 17.15 -48.85
N ARG A 319 10.05 15.93 -49.39
CA ARG A 319 9.50 15.64 -50.74
C ARG A 319 8.25 14.77 -50.61
N PRO A 320 7.25 14.91 -51.49
CA PRO A 320 6.04 14.09 -51.42
C PRO A 320 6.48 12.65 -51.59
N HIS A 321 6.37 11.87 -50.51
CA HIS A 321 6.53 10.43 -50.61
C HIS A 321 5.48 9.95 -51.60
N THR A 322 5.92 9.32 -52.69
CA THR A 322 5.08 8.30 -53.30
C THR A 322 4.76 7.33 -52.15
N PRO A 323 3.49 7.16 -51.75
CA PRO A 323 3.17 6.39 -50.57
C PRO A 323 3.72 4.97 -50.74
N ALA A 324 4.45 4.51 -49.71
CA ALA A 324 4.77 3.10 -49.58
C ALA A 324 3.45 2.30 -49.67
N PRO A 325 3.45 1.07 -50.22
CA PRO A 325 2.23 0.25 -50.23
C PRO A 325 1.65 0.18 -48.81
N GLY A 326 0.40 0.62 -48.65
CA GLY A 326 -0.28 0.71 -47.34
C GLY A 326 -0.13 2.04 -46.57
N ALA A 327 0.38 3.11 -47.20
CA ALA A 327 0.37 4.48 -46.63
C ALA A 327 -0.73 5.35 -47.27
N ALA A 328 -1.42 6.15 -46.46
CA ALA A 328 -2.34 7.19 -46.95
C ALA A 328 -1.58 8.31 -47.67
N THR A 329 -2.17 8.81 -48.76
CA THR A 329 -1.66 9.93 -49.55
C THR A 329 -1.81 11.26 -48.80
N GLN A 330 -2.94 11.47 -48.10
CA GLN A 330 -3.09 12.56 -47.15
C GLN A 330 -2.78 12.08 -45.72
N PRO A 331 -1.94 12.79 -44.96
CA PRO A 331 -1.68 12.44 -43.58
C PRO A 331 -2.86 12.77 -42.67
N PHE A 332 -3.06 11.93 -41.65
CA PHE A 332 -3.95 12.21 -40.54
C PHE A 332 -3.26 13.09 -39.51
N GLY A 333 -3.84 14.24 -39.18
CA GLY A 333 -3.33 15.12 -38.13
C GLY A 333 -3.83 14.72 -36.74
N PHE A 334 -2.93 14.37 -35.83
CA PHE A 334 -3.25 14.08 -34.43
C PHE A 334 -2.18 14.68 -33.51
N ARG A 335 -2.58 15.48 -32.51
CA ARG A 335 -1.66 16.22 -31.60
C ARG A 335 -0.62 17.10 -32.33
N GLY A 336 -0.92 17.62 -33.52
CA GLY A 336 0.03 18.41 -34.32
C GLY A 336 1.09 17.56 -35.05
N VAL A 337 1.01 16.23 -34.94
CA VAL A 337 1.83 15.27 -35.68
C VAL A 337 1.01 14.67 -36.81
N LEU A 338 1.66 14.42 -37.96
CA LEU A 338 1.05 13.87 -39.16
C LEU A 338 1.36 12.37 -39.28
N TYR A 339 0.32 11.55 -39.49
CA TYR A 339 0.40 10.09 -39.56
C TYR A 339 -0.04 9.58 -40.93
N HIS A 340 0.74 8.69 -41.54
CA HIS A 340 0.43 8.10 -42.85
C HIS A 340 -0.03 6.63 -42.77
N HIS A 341 0.15 5.98 -41.62
CA HIS A 341 -0.21 4.57 -41.42
C HIS A 341 -1.15 4.38 -40.22
N ARG A 342 -2.02 3.36 -40.33
CA ARG A 342 -3.08 3.07 -39.34
C ARG A 342 -2.48 2.64 -37.99
N ASP A 343 -1.45 1.79 -38.00
CA ASP A 343 -0.71 1.32 -36.83
C ASP A 343 0.04 2.44 -36.08
N GLU A 344 0.60 3.41 -36.81
CA GLU A 344 1.26 4.58 -36.22
C GLU A 344 0.26 5.48 -35.49
N LEU A 345 -0.91 5.69 -36.09
CA LEU A 345 -1.99 6.45 -35.47
C LEU A 345 -2.55 5.70 -34.24
N ALA A 346 -2.72 4.38 -34.33
CA ALA A 346 -3.15 3.55 -33.21
C ALA A 346 -2.21 3.68 -32.00
N ALA A 347 -0.90 3.51 -32.23
CA ALA A 347 0.08 3.66 -31.16
C ALA A 347 0.06 5.07 -30.54
N ALA A 348 -0.01 6.12 -31.35
CA ALA A 348 -0.08 7.50 -30.87
C ALA A 348 -1.35 7.76 -30.04
N MET A 349 -2.49 7.25 -30.50
CA MET A 349 -3.77 7.38 -29.79
C MET A 349 -3.77 6.60 -28.47
N ALA A 350 -3.08 5.46 -28.38
CA ALA A 350 -2.94 4.71 -27.15
C ALA A 350 -2.07 5.44 -26.12
N THR A 351 -0.92 5.99 -26.54
CA THR A 351 -0.05 6.79 -25.67
C THR A 351 -0.76 8.03 -25.14
N GLU A 352 -1.47 8.74 -26.02
CA GLU A 352 -2.20 9.97 -25.73
C GLU A 352 -3.68 9.69 -25.41
N TRP A 353 -3.94 8.69 -24.57
CA TRP A 353 -5.26 8.09 -24.35
C TRP A 353 -6.40 9.09 -24.14
N ASN A 354 -6.25 10.01 -23.18
CA ASN A 354 -7.32 10.97 -22.85
C ASN A 354 -7.57 11.96 -24.00
N TYR A 355 -6.51 12.43 -24.65
CA TYR A 355 -6.63 13.31 -25.80
C TYR A 355 -7.28 12.58 -26.98
N ALA A 356 -6.92 11.31 -27.21
CA ALA A 356 -7.52 10.50 -28.27
C ALA A 356 -9.02 10.29 -28.05
N VAL A 357 -9.43 10.03 -26.80
CA VAL A 357 -10.85 9.97 -26.43
C VAL A 357 -11.57 11.28 -26.75
N ASP A 358 -11.03 12.41 -26.28
CA ASP A 358 -11.66 13.72 -26.49
C ASP A 358 -11.71 14.08 -27.98
N PHE A 359 -10.66 13.73 -28.73
CA PHE A 359 -10.60 13.90 -30.18
C PHE A 359 -11.69 13.09 -30.89
N LEU A 360 -11.85 11.81 -30.56
CA LEU A 360 -12.84 10.92 -31.18
C LEU A 360 -14.28 11.34 -30.85
N LEU A 361 -14.51 11.85 -29.63
CA LEU A 361 -15.80 12.38 -29.20
C LEU A 361 -16.13 13.75 -29.81
N ALA A 362 -15.14 14.49 -30.29
CA ALA A 362 -15.39 15.75 -31.00
C ALA A 362 -16.28 15.50 -32.22
N ARG A 363 -17.14 16.47 -32.56
CA ARG A 363 -18.18 16.33 -33.61
C ARG A 363 -17.66 15.83 -34.97
N SER A 364 -16.38 15.98 -35.26
CA SER A 364 -15.74 15.56 -36.51
C SER A 364 -14.67 14.47 -36.35
N GLY A 365 -14.33 14.01 -35.14
CA GLY A 365 -13.17 13.12 -34.92
C GLY A 365 -13.28 11.79 -35.65
N LEU A 366 -14.40 11.08 -35.43
CA LEU A 366 -14.70 9.82 -36.13
C LEU A 366 -14.95 10.02 -37.64
N GLU A 367 -15.51 11.16 -38.06
CA GLU A 367 -15.69 11.46 -39.49
C GLU A 367 -14.33 11.70 -40.17
N MET A 368 -13.43 12.45 -39.55
CA MET A 368 -12.08 12.65 -40.04
C MET A 368 -11.34 11.31 -40.16
N LEU A 369 -11.50 10.43 -39.17
CA LEU A 369 -10.91 9.10 -39.21
C LEU A 369 -11.50 8.26 -40.35
N ARG A 370 -12.82 8.28 -40.52
CA ARG A 370 -13.50 7.56 -41.61
C ARG A 370 -13.04 8.04 -42.99
N VAL A 371 -13.00 9.36 -43.21
CA VAL A 371 -12.54 9.96 -44.47
C VAL A 371 -11.09 9.58 -44.76
N TRP A 372 -10.24 9.58 -43.74
CA TRP A 372 -8.85 9.17 -43.91
C TRP A 372 -8.71 7.68 -44.21
N LEU A 373 -9.56 6.85 -43.59
CA LEU A 373 -9.59 5.41 -43.88
C LEU A 373 -10.07 5.10 -45.31
N ASP A 374 -10.76 6.00 -46.02
CA ASP A 374 -11.12 5.85 -47.45
C ASP A 374 -9.90 5.74 -48.38
N GLU A 375 -8.72 6.18 -47.94
CA GLU A 375 -7.48 6.10 -48.74
C GLU A 375 -6.84 4.70 -48.76
N PHE A 376 -7.26 3.79 -47.88
CA PHE A 376 -6.68 2.45 -47.74
C PHE A 376 -7.50 1.41 -48.52
N THR A 377 -6.99 0.93 -49.66
CA THR A 377 -7.73 0.01 -50.53
C THR A 377 -7.60 -1.48 -50.17
N ASP A 378 -6.91 -1.81 -49.08
CA ASP A 378 -6.75 -3.16 -48.55
C ASP A 378 -7.97 -3.64 -47.75
N ASP A 379 -8.10 -4.96 -47.60
CA ASP A 379 -9.24 -5.60 -46.92
C ASP A 379 -9.39 -5.16 -45.45
N GLU A 380 -8.25 -4.94 -44.79
CA GLU A 380 -8.22 -4.39 -43.42
C GLU A 380 -8.68 -2.93 -43.38
N GLY A 381 -8.28 -2.10 -44.34
CA GLY A 381 -8.76 -0.72 -44.47
C GLY A 381 -10.28 -0.67 -44.68
N ALA A 382 -10.82 -1.57 -45.50
CA ALA A 382 -12.27 -1.71 -45.70
C ALA A 382 -13.01 -2.11 -44.41
N THR A 383 -12.44 -3.04 -43.65
CA THR A 383 -12.98 -3.48 -42.35
C THR A 383 -12.91 -2.35 -41.32
N ALA A 384 -11.80 -1.61 -41.26
CA ALA A 384 -11.63 -0.46 -40.39
C ALA A 384 -12.67 0.63 -40.68
N ARG A 385 -12.92 0.95 -41.97
CA ARG A 385 -13.97 1.90 -42.38
C ARG A 385 -15.36 1.48 -41.90
N GLN A 386 -15.76 0.25 -42.20
CA GLN A 386 -17.06 -0.27 -41.80
C GLN A 386 -17.22 -0.28 -40.27
N GLY A 387 -16.14 -0.61 -39.56
CA GLY A 387 -16.08 -0.53 -38.10
C GLY A 387 -16.27 0.89 -37.57
N VAL A 388 -15.60 1.88 -38.17
CA VAL A 388 -15.77 3.30 -37.77
C VAL A 388 -17.18 3.79 -38.05
N ASP A 389 -17.79 3.41 -39.18
CA ASP A 389 -19.19 3.76 -39.48
C ASP A 389 -20.17 3.14 -38.47
N THR A 390 -19.88 1.93 -38.00
CA THR A 390 -20.64 1.29 -36.92
C THR A 390 -20.47 2.04 -35.60
N LEU A 391 -19.23 2.43 -35.25
CA LEU A 391 -18.94 3.20 -34.03
C LEU A 391 -19.54 4.61 -34.03
N ARG A 392 -19.78 5.20 -35.20
CA ARG A 392 -20.48 6.49 -35.29
C ARG A 392 -21.96 6.39 -34.95
N GLN A 393 -22.57 5.23 -35.23
CA GLN A 393 -23.98 4.98 -34.91
C GLN A 393 -24.14 4.45 -33.48
N ASP A 394 -23.21 3.59 -33.05
CA ASP A 394 -23.12 3.06 -31.70
C ASP A 394 -21.67 3.17 -31.18
N PRO A 395 -21.30 4.30 -30.54
CA PRO A 395 -19.96 4.50 -30.01
C PRO A 395 -19.62 3.57 -28.84
N GLY A 396 -20.59 2.78 -28.37
CA GLY A 396 -20.46 1.91 -27.22
C GLY A 396 -20.71 2.64 -25.90
N PRO A 397 -20.60 1.91 -24.79
CA PRO A 397 -21.12 2.36 -23.50
C PRO A 397 -20.20 3.34 -22.76
N SER A 398 -18.92 3.42 -23.11
CA SER A 398 -17.95 4.33 -22.49
C SER A 398 -17.02 4.96 -23.51
N ARG A 399 -16.64 6.21 -23.26
CA ARG A 399 -15.68 6.99 -24.07
C ARG A 399 -14.32 6.31 -24.22
N HIS A 400 -13.89 5.52 -23.23
CA HIS A 400 -12.63 4.77 -23.29
C HIS A 400 -12.78 3.48 -24.09
N VAL A 401 -13.99 2.91 -24.14
CA VAL A 401 -14.33 1.75 -24.97
C VAL A 401 -14.38 2.13 -26.44
N LEU A 402 -14.89 3.33 -26.75
CA LEU A 402 -14.83 3.90 -28.10
C LEU A 402 -13.38 3.92 -28.61
N LEU A 403 -12.46 4.48 -27.83
CA LEU A 403 -11.04 4.51 -28.21
C LEU A 403 -10.48 3.10 -28.36
N LEU A 404 -10.73 2.19 -27.41
CA LEU A 404 -10.26 0.81 -27.49
C LEU A 404 -10.71 0.12 -28.78
N ARG A 405 -11.99 0.30 -29.17
CA ARG A 405 -12.52 -0.26 -30.42
C ARG A 405 -11.86 0.38 -31.64
N VAL A 406 -11.64 1.70 -31.63
CA VAL A 406 -10.90 2.40 -32.68
C VAL A 406 -9.47 1.88 -32.83
N LEU A 407 -8.73 1.71 -31.73
CA LEU A 407 -7.35 1.20 -31.75
C LEU A 407 -7.25 -0.14 -32.47
N ARG A 408 -8.22 -1.03 -32.26
CA ARG A 408 -8.27 -2.35 -32.90
C ARG A 408 -8.67 -2.32 -34.36
N LEU A 409 -9.52 -1.38 -34.76
CA LEU A 409 -9.85 -1.18 -36.16
C LEU A 409 -8.65 -0.65 -36.93
N LEU A 410 -7.83 0.18 -36.28
CA LEU A 410 -6.61 0.72 -36.87
C LEU A 410 -5.49 -0.33 -36.93
N ASP A 411 -5.33 -1.13 -35.88
CA ASP A 411 -4.36 -2.21 -35.80
C ASP A 411 -4.96 -3.44 -35.10
N PRO A 412 -5.37 -4.48 -35.86
CA PRO A 412 -5.91 -5.71 -35.28
C PRO A 412 -4.90 -6.47 -34.39
N GLY A 413 -3.61 -6.27 -34.62
CA GLY A 413 -2.52 -6.84 -33.82
C GLY A 413 -2.14 -6.00 -32.61
N PHE A 414 -2.86 -4.89 -32.36
CA PHE A 414 -2.51 -3.96 -31.29
C PHE A 414 -2.50 -4.66 -29.92
N PRO A 415 -1.47 -4.46 -29.09
CA PRO A 415 -1.38 -5.09 -27.78
C PRO A 415 -2.62 -4.81 -26.92
N ALA A 416 -3.02 -5.80 -26.12
CA ALA A 416 -4.15 -5.67 -25.21
C ALA A 416 -3.85 -4.63 -24.12
N VAL A 417 -4.16 -3.36 -24.38
CA VAL A 417 -3.88 -2.21 -23.51
C VAL A 417 -5.16 -1.42 -23.26
N PHE A 418 -5.36 -0.99 -22.02
CA PHE A 418 -6.46 -0.13 -21.63
C PHE A 418 -5.97 0.96 -20.68
N ARG A 419 -6.15 2.23 -21.02
CA ARG A 419 -5.69 3.39 -20.22
C ARG A 419 -4.22 3.28 -19.82
N ASN A 420 -3.35 2.87 -20.75
CA ASN A 420 -1.92 2.59 -20.55
C ASN A 420 -1.58 1.39 -19.67
N HIS A 421 -2.56 0.60 -19.23
CA HIS A 421 -2.34 -0.66 -18.52
C HIS A 421 -2.35 -1.83 -19.49
N SER A 422 -1.36 -2.73 -19.39
CA SER A 422 -1.38 -4.00 -20.12
C SER A 422 -2.43 -4.94 -19.52
N MET A 423 -3.23 -5.59 -20.36
CA MET A 423 -4.27 -6.55 -19.96
C MET A 423 -3.72 -7.98 -19.90
N SER A 424 -2.54 -8.16 -19.31
CA SER A 424 -1.99 -9.49 -19.04
C SER A 424 -2.38 -9.97 -17.64
N ARG A 425 -2.41 -11.29 -17.39
CA ARG A 425 -2.75 -11.85 -16.06
C ARG A 425 -1.87 -11.30 -14.93
N GLN A 426 -0.58 -11.12 -15.19
CA GLN A 426 0.37 -10.55 -14.22
C GLN A 426 0.07 -9.07 -13.91
N HIS A 427 -0.30 -8.29 -14.93
CA HIS A 427 -0.68 -6.89 -14.72
C HIS A 427 -2.05 -6.76 -14.06
N LEU A 428 -3.01 -7.62 -14.37
CA LEU A 428 -4.31 -7.67 -13.68
C LEU A 428 -4.15 -8.00 -12.18
N LEU A 429 -3.21 -8.89 -11.85
CA LEU A 429 -2.83 -9.16 -10.46
C LEU A 429 -2.28 -7.90 -9.77
N ALA A 430 -1.34 -7.20 -10.43
CA ALA A 430 -0.78 -5.95 -9.90
C ALA A 430 -1.86 -4.86 -9.75
N LEU A 431 -2.76 -4.75 -10.73
CA LEU A 431 -3.87 -3.79 -10.74
C LEU A 431 -4.84 -4.05 -9.57
N ALA A 432 -5.16 -5.31 -9.28
CA ALA A 432 -6.00 -5.66 -8.13
C ALA A 432 -5.35 -5.25 -6.80
N HIS A 433 -4.04 -5.52 -6.63
CA HIS A 433 -3.31 -5.09 -5.44
C HIS A 433 -3.22 -3.56 -5.31
N GLN A 434 -2.96 -2.85 -6.40
CA GLN A 434 -2.94 -1.39 -6.42
C GLN A 434 -4.31 -0.79 -6.10
N ALA A 435 -5.40 -1.39 -6.60
CA ALA A 435 -6.76 -0.97 -6.29
C ALA A 435 -7.09 -1.13 -4.80
N LEU A 436 -6.63 -2.21 -4.15
CA LEU A 436 -6.79 -2.40 -2.70
C LEU A 436 -6.00 -1.38 -1.87
N ARG A 437 -4.89 -0.87 -2.40
CA ARG A 437 -4.07 0.19 -1.78
C ARG A 437 -4.51 1.60 -2.17
N ASN A 438 -5.51 1.72 -3.04
CA ASN A 438 -5.97 2.97 -3.63
C ASN A 438 -4.83 3.78 -4.31
N GLU A 439 -3.97 3.07 -5.05
CA GLU A 439 -2.83 3.65 -5.77
C GLU A 439 -3.20 4.01 -7.22
N GLY A 440 -2.83 5.22 -7.64
CA GLY A 440 -2.98 5.67 -9.04
C GLY A 440 -4.43 5.65 -9.53
N ASP A 441 -4.64 5.20 -10.76
CA ASP A 441 -5.96 5.07 -11.37
C ASP A 441 -6.51 3.62 -11.38
N ALA A 442 -5.84 2.70 -10.67
CA ALA A 442 -6.14 1.26 -10.70
C ALA A 442 -7.59 0.93 -10.29
N ALA A 443 -8.12 1.60 -9.26
CA ALA A 443 -9.49 1.45 -8.82
C ALA A 443 -10.52 1.85 -9.89
N SER A 444 -10.26 2.96 -10.60
CA SER A 444 -11.10 3.44 -11.70
C SER A 444 -11.06 2.47 -12.88
N VAL A 445 -9.85 2.03 -13.25
CA VAL A 445 -9.63 1.09 -14.36
C VAL A 445 -10.35 -0.22 -14.09
N LEU A 446 -10.18 -0.79 -12.90
CA LEU A 446 -10.83 -2.04 -12.50
C LEU A 446 -12.36 -1.93 -12.52
N GLY A 447 -12.91 -0.81 -12.03
CA GLY A 447 -14.35 -0.56 -12.05
C GLY A 447 -14.92 -0.45 -13.47
N GLU A 448 -14.17 0.13 -14.41
CA GLU A 448 -14.56 0.20 -15.82
C GLU A 448 -14.46 -1.15 -16.53
N LEU A 449 -13.37 -1.90 -16.30
CA LEU A 449 -13.20 -3.26 -16.84
C LEU A 449 -14.38 -4.16 -16.45
N TRP A 450 -14.81 -4.07 -15.20
CA TRP A 450 -15.95 -4.80 -14.66
C TRP A 450 -17.29 -4.36 -15.26
N ARG A 451 -17.60 -3.07 -15.18
CA ARG A 451 -18.91 -2.53 -15.58
C ARG A 451 -19.19 -2.75 -17.06
N GLU A 452 -18.15 -2.58 -17.89
CA GLU A 452 -18.26 -2.65 -19.34
C GLU A 452 -17.88 -4.02 -19.92
N ARG A 453 -17.55 -5.00 -19.06
CA ARG A 453 -17.11 -6.36 -19.45
C ARG A 453 -16.06 -6.38 -20.57
N LEU A 454 -14.95 -5.69 -20.32
CA LEU A 454 -13.93 -5.46 -21.36
C LEU A 454 -12.93 -6.60 -21.51
N LEU A 455 -12.73 -7.43 -20.48
CA LEU A 455 -11.75 -8.53 -20.53
C LEU A 455 -11.93 -9.47 -21.73
N PRO A 456 -13.15 -9.97 -22.04
CA PRO A 456 -13.38 -10.81 -23.21
C PRO A 456 -13.07 -10.11 -24.53
N SER A 457 -13.15 -8.78 -24.55
CA SER A 457 -12.82 -8.03 -25.75
C SER A 457 -11.34 -8.23 -26.07
N PHE A 458 -10.44 -8.34 -25.10
CA PHE A 458 -8.99 -8.41 -25.34
C PHE A 458 -8.47 -9.76 -25.89
N ASP A 459 -9.33 -10.77 -26.06
CA ASP A 459 -8.91 -12.05 -26.60
C ASP A 459 -8.77 -12.04 -28.13
N PRO A 460 -7.68 -12.63 -28.69
CA PRO A 460 -7.47 -12.74 -30.13
C PRO A 460 -8.60 -13.45 -30.89
N ALA A 461 -9.28 -14.42 -30.26
CA ALA A 461 -10.37 -15.18 -30.88
C ALA A 461 -11.60 -14.32 -31.24
N ALA A 462 -11.81 -13.20 -30.55
CA ALA A 462 -12.86 -12.24 -30.88
C ALA A 462 -12.55 -11.41 -32.16
N THR A 463 -11.32 -11.52 -32.71
CA THR A 463 -10.82 -10.67 -33.80
C THR A 463 -10.65 -11.38 -35.15
N GLY A 464 -10.97 -12.68 -35.26
CA GLY A 464 -10.93 -13.40 -36.54
C GLY A 464 -9.53 -13.63 -37.15
N ALA A 465 -8.45 -13.20 -36.47
CA ALA A 465 -7.08 -13.44 -36.89
C ALA A 465 -6.62 -14.85 -36.47
N ALA A 466 -6.62 -15.79 -37.43
CA ALA A 466 -6.06 -17.13 -37.22
C ALA A 466 -4.52 -17.07 -37.17
N GLY A 467 -3.94 -17.12 -35.97
CA GLY A 467 -2.49 -17.15 -35.79
C GLY A 467 -2.04 -17.36 -34.35
N THR A 468 -1.79 -18.63 -34.00
CA THR A 468 -0.91 -19.11 -32.91
C THR A 468 -1.07 -18.55 -31.49
N GLY A 469 -1.88 -19.26 -30.68
CA GLY A 469 -1.62 -19.49 -29.25
C GLY A 469 -2.37 -18.61 -28.23
N GLY A 470 -3.50 -19.09 -27.71
CA GLY A 470 -3.98 -18.73 -26.36
C GLY A 470 -5.24 -17.86 -26.25
N GLY A 471 -6.15 -17.87 -27.22
CA GLY A 471 -7.35 -17.02 -27.24
C GLY A 471 -8.49 -17.34 -26.26
N GLU A 472 -8.27 -18.12 -25.20
CA GLU A 472 -9.30 -18.50 -24.20
C GLU A 472 -9.04 -17.89 -22.80
N ALA A 473 -7.88 -17.25 -22.58
CA ALA A 473 -7.40 -16.98 -21.23
C ALA A 473 -8.11 -15.82 -20.48
N LEU A 474 -8.55 -14.75 -21.16
CA LEU A 474 -9.16 -13.58 -20.49
C LEU A 474 -10.67 -13.64 -20.42
N THR A 475 -11.33 -14.25 -21.41
CA THR A 475 -12.77 -14.54 -21.37
C THR A 475 -13.11 -15.50 -20.24
N ASP A 476 -12.34 -16.57 -20.06
CA ASP A 476 -12.52 -17.50 -18.94
C ASP A 476 -12.26 -16.80 -17.59
N LEU A 477 -11.26 -15.91 -17.54
CA LEU A 477 -10.96 -15.13 -16.35
C LEU A 477 -12.10 -14.17 -16.01
N ASP A 478 -12.72 -13.52 -17.00
CA ASP A 478 -13.89 -12.67 -16.79
C ASP A 478 -15.04 -13.47 -16.18
N GLN A 479 -15.37 -14.64 -16.73
CA GLN A 479 -16.41 -15.50 -16.19
C GLN A 479 -16.11 -15.95 -14.75
N GLN A 480 -14.88 -16.35 -14.47
CA GLN A 480 -14.44 -16.70 -13.12
C GLN A 480 -14.54 -15.50 -12.17
N TRP A 481 -14.15 -14.31 -12.62
CA TRP A 481 -14.25 -13.09 -11.84
C TRP A 481 -15.71 -12.75 -11.50
N GLN A 482 -16.64 -12.91 -12.45
CA GLN A 482 -18.07 -12.75 -12.22
C GLN A 482 -18.57 -13.70 -11.12
N GLN A 483 -18.26 -14.98 -11.24
CA GLN A 483 -18.67 -15.99 -10.25
C GLN A 483 -18.08 -15.72 -8.87
N GLN A 484 -16.81 -15.33 -8.78
CA GLN A 484 -16.16 -15.02 -7.50
C GLN A 484 -16.72 -13.77 -6.84
N HIS A 485 -17.14 -12.77 -7.63
CA HIS A 485 -17.78 -11.57 -7.08
C HIS A 485 -19.16 -11.87 -6.51
N ASP A 486 -19.98 -12.67 -7.20
CA ASP A 486 -21.28 -13.10 -6.69
C ASP A 486 -21.14 -13.88 -5.38
N ARG A 487 -20.13 -14.76 -5.30
CA ARG A 487 -19.76 -15.47 -4.06
C ARG A 487 -19.34 -14.51 -2.96
N TRP A 488 -18.53 -13.50 -3.30
CA TRP A 488 -18.08 -12.49 -2.35
C TRP A 488 -19.27 -11.72 -1.76
N LEU A 489 -20.22 -11.28 -2.60
CA LEU A 489 -21.43 -10.58 -2.16
C LEU A 489 -22.35 -11.48 -1.29
N ALA A 490 -22.54 -12.74 -1.70
CA ALA A 490 -23.30 -13.70 -0.93
C ALA A 490 -22.67 -13.96 0.45
N GLY A 491 -21.35 -14.15 0.49
CA GLY A 491 -20.57 -14.31 1.72
C GLY A 491 -20.63 -13.08 2.62
N ALA A 492 -20.56 -11.87 2.06
CA ALA A 492 -20.69 -10.63 2.81
C ALA A 492 -22.07 -10.50 3.49
N GLY A 493 -23.12 -11.03 2.86
CA GLY A 493 -24.48 -11.06 3.40
C GLY A 493 -24.68 -12.00 4.60
N THR A 494 -23.81 -12.99 4.80
CA THR A 494 -23.93 -13.94 5.93
C THR A 494 -23.40 -13.36 7.25
N VAL A 495 -22.61 -12.29 7.20
CA VAL A 495 -21.99 -11.67 8.37
C VAL A 495 -23.06 -11.00 9.24
N SER A 496 -23.18 -11.46 10.49
CA SER A 496 -24.20 -10.99 11.43
C SER A 496 -23.82 -9.68 12.16
N ASP A 497 -22.53 -9.39 12.31
CA ASP A 497 -22.02 -8.19 12.98
C ASP A 497 -22.30 -6.91 12.15
N PRO A 498 -23.00 -5.91 12.70
CA PRO A 498 -23.40 -4.71 11.94
C PRO A 498 -22.22 -3.85 11.46
N GLU A 499 -21.19 -3.68 12.28
CA GLU A 499 -20.01 -2.88 11.93
C GLU A 499 -19.16 -3.59 10.86
N ALA A 500 -18.99 -4.91 11.00
CA ALA A 500 -18.33 -5.72 9.98
C ALA A 500 -19.07 -5.66 8.65
N ARG A 501 -20.42 -5.71 8.68
CA ARG A 501 -21.25 -5.55 7.48
C ARG A 501 -21.06 -4.17 6.84
N GLN A 502 -20.95 -3.10 7.62
CA GLN A 502 -20.64 -1.76 7.09
C GLN A 502 -19.24 -1.69 6.45
N VAL A 503 -18.24 -2.38 7.01
CA VAL A 503 -16.91 -2.48 6.38
C VAL A 503 -17.01 -3.16 5.02
N LEU A 504 -17.71 -4.30 4.93
CA LEU A 504 -17.91 -5.00 3.66
C LEU A 504 -18.74 -4.17 2.68
N GLN A 505 -19.77 -3.49 3.14
CA GLN A 505 -20.62 -2.66 2.29
C GLN A 505 -19.82 -1.50 1.67
N ARG A 506 -18.93 -0.84 2.44
CA ARG A 506 -18.00 0.16 1.90
C ARG A 506 -17.05 -0.42 0.85
N LEU A 507 -16.58 -1.65 1.03
CA LEU A 507 -15.74 -2.33 0.05
C LEU A 507 -16.53 -2.72 -1.21
N ALA A 508 -17.80 -3.07 -1.06
CA ALA A 508 -18.73 -3.39 -2.14
C ALA A 508 -19.12 -2.16 -2.97
N ASP A 509 -19.36 -1.03 -2.31
CA ASP A 509 -19.67 0.25 -2.96
C ASP A 509 -18.46 0.83 -3.72
N GLY A 510 -17.25 0.43 -3.33
CA GLY A 510 -15.99 0.79 -3.99
C GLY A 510 -15.48 -0.27 -4.98
N SER A 511 -14.19 -0.19 -5.30
CA SER A 511 -13.47 -1.19 -6.12
C SER A 511 -12.89 -2.34 -5.29
N GLY A 512 -13.10 -2.35 -3.97
CA GLY A 512 -12.50 -3.33 -3.06
C GLY A 512 -13.04 -4.74 -3.28
N ALA A 513 -14.37 -4.89 -3.36
CA ALA A 513 -15.01 -6.18 -3.65
C ALA A 513 -14.60 -6.71 -5.03
N LEU A 514 -14.45 -5.82 -6.01
CA LEU A 514 -13.97 -6.16 -7.36
C LEU A 514 -12.52 -6.65 -7.34
N ALA A 515 -11.66 -6.01 -6.56
CA ALA A 515 -10.25 -6.41 -6.44
C ALA A 515 -10.11 -7.75 -5.73
N TYR A 516 -10.82 -7.98 -4.62
CA TYR A 516 -10.79 -9.27 -3.92
C TYR A 516 -11.35 -10.41 -4.77
N SER A 517 -12.45 -10.19 -5.51
CA SER A 517 -12.99 -11.20 -6.40
C SER A 517 -12.07 -11.47 -7.60
N LEU A 518 -11.32 -10.47 -8.09
CA LEU A 518 -10.33 -10.68 -9.15
C LEU A 518 -9.14 -11.50 -8.66
N LEU A 519 -8.63 -11.22 -7.45
CA LEU A 519 -7.59 -12.02 -6.83
C LEU A 519 -8.02 -13.48 -6.65
N ALA A 520 -9.27 -13.69 -6.24
CA ALA A 520 -9.86 -15.02 -6.15
C ALA A 520 -9.93 -15.73 -7.51
N ALA A 521 -10.32 -15.01 -8.57
CA ALA A 521 -10.42 -15.57 -9.92
C ALA A 521 -9.05 -15.88 -10.55
N LEU A 522 -8.02 -15.07 -10.26
CA LEU A 522 -6.65 -15.34 -10.71
C LEU A 522 -6.04 -16.59 -10.06
N ASN A 523 -6.60 -17.04 -8.92
CA ASN A 523 -6.31 -18.31 -8.26
C ASN A 523 -4.81 -18.64 -8.13
N GLN A 524 -4.01 -17.68 -7.67
CA GLN A 524 -2.58 -17.88 -7.41
C GLN A 524 -2.40 -18.72 -6.14
N PRO A 525 -1.81 -19.93 -6.20
CA PRO A 525 -1.73 -20.84 -5.05
C PRO A 525 -1.09 -20.20 -3.82
N ASP A 526 0.01 -19.47 -4.02
CA ASP A 526 0.74 -18.80 -2.95
C ASP A 526 -0.09 -17.71 -2.28
N ALA A 527 -0.91 -16.98 -3.05
CA ALA A 527 -1.75 -15.90 -2.54
C ALA A 527 -2.96 -16.45 -1.76
N VAL A 528 -3.53 -17.58 -2.23
CA VAL A 528 -4.62 -18.27 -1.53
C VAL A 528 -4.15 -18.79 -0.18
N GLU A 529 -2.99 -19.48 -0.14
CA GLU A 529 -2.44 -19.99 1.12
C GLU A 529 -2.09 -18.83 2.09
N ALA A 530 -1.50 -17.75 1.58
CA ALA A 530 -1.20 -16.57 2.39
C ALA A 530 -2.46 -15.93 2.99
N ALA A 531 -3.56 -15.88 2.24
CA ALA A 531 -4.84 -15.37 2.72
C ALA A 531 -5.44 -16.29 3.81
N HIS A 532 -5.41 -17.61 3.61
CA HIS A 532 -5.84 -18.58 4.62
C HIS A 532 -5.01 -18.47 5.89
N GLU A 533 -3.69 -18.33 5.76
CA GLU A 533 -2.79 -18.19 6.91
C GLU A 533 -3.07 -16.91 7.70
N ALA A 534 -3.27 -15.77 7.02
CA ALA A 534 -3.60 -14.50 7.68
C ALA A 534 -4.92 -14.58 8.48
N VAL A 535 -5.93 -15.25 7.94
CA VAL A 535 -7.23 -15.45 8.62
C VAL A 535 -7.08 -16.43 9.80
N ARG A 536 -6.38 -17.56 9.62
CA ARG A 536 -6.09 -18.52 10.69
C ARG A 536 -5.30 -17.90 11.83
N ALA A 537 -4.24 -17.17 11.52
CA ALA A 537 -3.41 -16.47 12.50
C ALA A 537 -4.23 -15.41 13.26
N THR A 538 -5.13 -14.71 12.57
CA THR A 538 -6.04 -13.75 13.22
C THR A 538 -6.99 -14.44 14.18
N LEU A 539 -7.65 -15.53 13.76
CA LEU A 539 -8.54 -16.31 14.63
C LEU A 539 -7.83 -16.84 15.88
N ALA A 540 -6.62 -17.36 15.74
CA ALA A 540 -5.83 -17.91 16.84
C ALA A 540 -5.42 -16.83 17.87
N GLY A 541 -5.28 -15.58 17.44
CA GLY A 541 -4.84 -14.45 18.27
C GLY A 541 -5.97 -13.61 18.88
N LEU A 542 -7.25 -13.96 18.68
CA LEU A 542 -8.36 -13.15 19.23
C LEU A 542 -8.49 -13.33 20.76
N PRO A 543 -8.54 -12.25 21.54
CA PRO A 543 -8.71 -12.33 23.01
C PRO A 543 -10.12 -12.80 23.41
N GLU A 544 -11.12 -12.57 22.56
CA GLU A 544 -12.50 -13.00 22.75
C GLU A 544 -13.04 -13.70 21.50
N ARG A 545 -13.98 -14.63 21.69
CA ARG A 545 -14.52 -15.44 20.59
C ARG A 545 -15.54 -14.64 19.78
N LEU A 546 -15.34 -14.58 18.47
CA LEU A 546 -16.27 -13.97 17.51
C LEU A 546 -16.91 -15.05 16.63
N PRO A 547 -18.14 -15.52 16.93
CA PRO A 547 -18.79 -16.60 16.18
C PRO A 547 -18.91 -16.29 14.67
N TRP A 548 -19.34 -15.07 14.34
CA TRP A 548 -19.52 -14.65 12.95
C TRP A 548 -18.21 -14.72 12.12
N PHE A 549 -17.07 -14.39 12.74
CA PHE A 549 -15.77 -14.39 12.05
C PHE A 549 -15.20 -15.81 11.92
N ARG A 550 -15.41 -16.64 12.96
CA ARG A 550 -15.06 -18.06 12.91
C ARG A 550 -15.86 -18.80 11.85
N ASP A 551 -17.15 -18.56 11.77
CA ASP A 551 -18.03 -19.23 10.81
C ASP A 551 -17.67 -18.82 9.37
N LEU A 552 -17.29 -17.55 9.15
CA LEU A 552 -16.77 -17.07 7.86
C LEU A 552 -15.42 -17.70 7.48
N ALA A 553 -14.52 -17.87 8.45
CA ALA A 553 -13.21 -18.47 8.25
C ALA A 553 -13.23 -20.00 8.12
N ALA A 554 -14.33 -20.65 8.52
CA ALA A 554 -14.50 -22.09 8.38
C ALA A 554 -14.78 -22.51 6.93
N ASP A 555 -15.28 -21.59 6.11
CA ASP A 555 -15.52 -21.80 4.68
C ASP A 555 -14.27 -21.40 3.87
N PRO A 556 -13.56 -22.34 3.24
CA PRO A 556 -12.35 -22.05 2.45
C PRO A 556 -12.61 -21.10 1.29
N ASP A 557 -13.82 -21.11 0.73
CA ASP A 557 -14.19 -20.30 -0.43
C ASP A 557 -14.48 -18.84 -0.05
N LEU A 558 -14.71 -18.56 1.25
CA LEU A 558 -14.99 -17.21 1.76
C LEU A 558 -13.77 -16.50 2.37
N VAL A 559 -12.56 -17.06 2.17
CA VAL A 559 -11.32 -16.44 2.66
C VAL A 559 -11.15 -14.99 2.20
N TRP A 560 -11.54 -14.69 0.96
CA TRP A 560 -11.43 -13.34 0.38
C TRP A 560 -12.46 -12.35 0.96
N VAL A 561 -13.50 -12.84 1.64
CA VAL A 561 -14.44 -12.03 2.43
C VAL A 561 -13.91 -11.86 3.86
N ALA A 562 -13.29 -12.89 4.43
CA ALA A 562 -12.72 -12.87 5.78
C ALA A 562 -11.47 -11.99 5.90
N LEU A 563 -10.62 -12.00 4.87
CA LEU A 563 -9.34 -11.29 4.86
C LEU A 563 -9.46 -9.79 5.22
N PRO A 564 -10.32 -8.98 4.56
CA PRO A 564 -10.49 -7.57 4.93
C PRO A 564 -11.04 -7.35 6.35
N LEU A 565 -11.73 -8.35 6.93
CA LEU A 565 -12.31 -8.25 8.27
C LEU A 565 -11.32 -8.59 9.39
N CYS A 566 -10.11 -9.06 9.08
CA CYS A 566 -9.13 -9.46 10.10
C CYS A 566 -8.81 -8.31 11.08
N GLY A 567 -8.64 -7.08 10.57
CA GLY A 567 -8.39 -5.90 11.42
C GLY A 567 -9.60 -5.55 12.30
N HIS A 568 -10.80 -5.58 11.72
CA HIS A 568 -12.05 -5.32 12.44
C HIS A 568 -12.31 -6.36 13.53
N ALA A 569 -12.11 -7.65 13.21
CA ALA A 569 -12.24 -8.74 14.17
C ALA A 569 -11.32 -8.58 15.37
N LYS A 570 -10.05 -8.19 15.16
CA LYS A 570 -9.10 -7.90 16.25
C LYS A 570 -9.60 -6.74 17.13
N SER A 571 -10.00 -5.63 16.52
CA SER A 571 -10.51 -4.47 17.25
C SER A 571 -11.76 -4.82 18.06
N ARG A 572 -12.72 -5.50 17.43
CA ARG A 572 -13.99 -5.89 18.07
C ARG A 572 -13.77 -6.87 19.22
N ALA A 573 -12.89 -7.86 19.05
CA ALA A 573 -12.54 -8.78 20.12
C ALA A 573 -11.87 -8.08 21.29
N GLN A 574 -10.98 -7.10 21.03
CA GLN A 574 -10.34 -6.31 22.07
C GLN A 574 -11.35 -5.47 22.85
N THR A 575 -12.26 -4.76 22.16
CA THR A 575 -13.31 -3.97 22.81
C THR A 575 -14.20 -4.83 23.71
N LEU A 576 -14.58 -6.03 23.27
CA LEU A 576 -15.35 -6.98 24.08
C LEU A 576 -14.56 -7.47 25.31
N ALA A 577 -13.27 -7.77 25.15
CA ALA A 577 -12.39 -8.15 26.25
C ALA A 577 -12.26 -7.02 27.29
N ASP A 578 -12.03 -5.79 26.83
CA ASP A 578 -11.90 -4.61 27.69
C ASP A 578 -13.19 -4.33 28.48
N HIS A 579 -14.36 -4.45 27.84
CA HIS A 579 -15.66 -4.31 28.51
C HIS A 579 -15.86 -5.38 29.57
N ARG A 580 -15.49 -6.63 29.29
CA ARG A 580 -15.60 -7.73 30.24
C ARG A 580 -14.68 -7.52 31.45
N GLU A 581 -13.43 -7.14 31.22
CA GLU A 581 -12.49 -6.81 32.30
C GLU A 581 -12.98 -5.62 33.14
N ALA A 582 -13.52 -4.58 32.51
CA ALA A 582 -14.09 -3.44 33.20
C ALA A 582 -15.28 -3.84 34.09
N GLN A 583 -16.17 -4.71 33.59
CA GLN A 583 -17.29 -5.25 34.37
C GLN A 583 -16.82 -6.09 35.56
N GLU A 584 -15.82 -6.96 35.36
CA GLU A 584 -15.27 -7.79 36.43
C GLU A 584 -14.59 -6.93 37.52
N ARG A 585 -13.82 -5.90 37.13
CA ARG A 585 -13.21 -4.93 38.06
C ARG A 585 -14.27 -4.14 38.84
N ALA A 586 -15.31 -3.65 38.17
CA ALA A 586 -16.42 -2.94 38.82
C ALA A 586 -17.14 -3.82 39.85
N GLN A 587 -17.43 -5.08 39.50
CA GLN A 587 -18.04 -6.04 40.42
C GLN A 587 -17.12 -6.33 41.62
N GLN A 588 -15.81 -6.47 41.40
CA GLN A 588 -14.85 -6.70 42.48
C GLN A 588 -14.76 -5.51 43.43
N GLN A 589 -14.70 -4.29 42.91
CA GLN A 589 -14.70 -3.07 43.72
C GLN A 589 -15.98 -2.95 44.57
N GLN A 590 -17.14 -3.25 43.99
CA GLN A 590 -18.41 -3.22 44.72
C GLN A 590 -18.44 -4.25 45.87
N ARG A 591 -17.90 -5.45 45.66
CA ARG A 591 -17.76 -6.49 46.70
C ARG A 591 -16.79 -6.06 47.81
N MET A 592 -15.67 -5.43 47.47
CA MET A 592 -14.71 -4.93 48.47
C MET A 592 -15.30 -3.79 49.32
N ALA A 593 -16.01 -2.85 48.69
CA ALA A 593 -16.64 -1.73 49.38
C ALA A 593 -17.77 -2.18 50.33
N SER A 594 -18.58 -3.18 49.95
CA SER A 594 -19.60 -3.75 50.84
C SER A 594 -18.98 -4.50 52.03
N ALA A 595 -17.95 -5.31 51.78
CA ALA A 595 -17.23 -6.04 52.83
C ALA A 595 -16.56 -5.10 53.85
N TYR A 596 -15.91 -4.03 53.38
CA TYR A 596 -15.28 -3.04 54.26
C TYR A 596 -16.30 -2.31 55.16
N ARG A 597 -17.46 -1.93 54.61
CA ARG A 597 -18.53 -1.28 55.39
C ARG A 597 -19.10 -2.18 56.47
N GLU A 598 -19.30 -3.45 56.17
CA GLU A 598 -19.79 -4.41 57.16
C GLU A 598 -18.75 -4.68 58.26
N TRP A 599 -17.48 -4.82 57.87
CA TRP A 599 -16.36 -4.94 58.81
C TRP A 599 -16.27 -3.73 59.77
N SER A 600 -16.34 -2.51 59.23
CA SER A 600 -16.30 -1.27 60.01
C SER A 600 -17.49 -1.13 60.97
N ARG A 601 -18.70 -1.55 60.55
CA ARG A 601 -19.88 -1.59 61.42
C ARG A 601 -19.66 -2.52 62.61
N ARG A 602 -19.11 -3.73 62.38
CA ARG A 602 -18.87 -4.71 63.44
C ARG A 602 -17.88 -4.21 64.50
N GLN A 603 -16.79 -3.57 64.08
CA GLN A 603 -15.79 -3.06 65.03
C GLN A 603 -16.31 -1.90 65.90
N ASN A 604 -17.15 -1.04 65.34
CA ASN A 604 -17.59 0.17 66.04
C ASN A 604 -18.89 0.01 66.86
N ARG A 605 -19.55 -1.16 66.80
CA ARG A 605 -20.77 -1.46 67.57
C ARG A 605 -20.62 -1.29 69.09
N PRO A 606 -19.54 -1.76 69.74
CA PRO A 606 -19.39 -1.61 71.20
C PRO A 606 -19.34 -0.14 71.62
N VAL A 607 -18.63 0.69 70.85
CA VAL A 607 -18.52 2.12 71.09
C VAL A 607 -19.89 2.80 70.92
N ALA A 608 -20.63 2.47 69.86
CA ALA A 608 -21.97 3.00 69.63
C ALA A 608 -22.94 2.65 70.76
N LEU A 609 -22.93 1.41 71.22
CA LEU A 609 -23.74 0.96 72.36
C LEU A 609 -23.38 1.69 73.66
N GLY A 610 -22.09 1.97 73.90
CA GLY A 610 -21.66 2.76 75.05
C GLY A 610 -22.25 4.18 75.06
N TRP A 611 -22.31 4.84 73.90
CA TRP A 611 -22.95 6.16 73.77
C TRP A 611 -24.47 6.11 73.93
N ALA A 612 -25.13 5.03 73.51
CA ALA A 612 -26.56 4.83 73.72
C ALA A 612 -26.87 4.73 75.22
N VAL A 613 -26.12 3.88 75.94
CA VAL A 613 -26.23 3.74 77.40
C VAL A 613 -26.00 5.08 78.09
N ALA A 614 -24.93 5.80 77.75
CA ALA A 614 -24.62 7.10 78.34
C ALA A 614 -25.74 8.13 78.14
N GLY A 615 -26.36 8.15 76.96
CA GLY A 615 -27.50 9.02 76.66
C GLY A 615 -28.73 8.71 77.51
N VAL A 616 -29.05 7.44 77.68
CA VAL A 616 -30.19 7.02 78.52
C VAL A 616 -29.91 7.23 80.00
N CYS A 617 -28.68 7.06 80.46
CA CYS A 617 -28.28 7.43 81.83
C CYS A 617 -28.50 8.92 82.10
N LEU A 618 -28.23 9.80 81.14
CA LEU A 618 -28.50 11.24 81.29
C LEU A 618 -30.00 11.53 81.46
N ILE A 619 -30.84 10.87 80.66
CA ILE A 619 -32.31 10.98 80.77
C ILE A 619 -32.75 10.45 82.16
N ALA A 620 -32.18 9.34 82.62
CA ALA A 620 -32.49 8.77 83.93
C ALA A 620 -32.16 9.76 85.06
N VAL A 621 -30.99 10.42 85.02
CA VAL A 621 -30.62 11.45 85.99
C VAL A 621 -31.64 12.60 86.00
N CYS A 622 -32.07 13.08 84.83
CA CYS A 622 -33.09 14.13 84.75
C CYS A 622 -34.43 13.69 85.37
N CYS A 623 -34.89 12.47 85.10
CA CYS A 623 -36.11 11.92 85.71
C CYS A 623 -35.99 11.83 87.23
N VAL A 624 -34.87 11.30 87.74
CA VAL A 624 -34.59 11.20 89.19
C VAL A 624 -34.65 12.58 89.85
N VAL A 625 -33.96 13.58 89.29
CA VAL A 625 -33.94 14.95 89.83
C VAL A 625 -35.35 15.54 89.90
N LEU A 626 -36.16 15.37 88.84
CA LEU A 626 -37.52 15.90 88.79
C LEU A 626 -38.46 15.21 89.80
N ILE A 627 -38.36 13.88 89.93
CA ILE A 627 -39.19 13.12 90.88
C ILE A 627 -38.81 13.49 92.32
N VAL A 628 -37.51 13.55 92.65
CA VAL A 628 -37.04 13.95 93.98
C VAL A 628 -37.40 15.40 94.31
N ALA A 629 -37.32 16.30 93.33
CA ALA A 629 -37.73 17.68 93.52
C ALA A 629 -39.24 17.80 93.76
N SER A 630 -40.07 17.01 93.07
CA SER A 630 -41.52 16.97 93.26
C SER A 630 -41.88 16.51 94.68
N ASP A 631 -41.22 15.46 95.16
CA ASP A 631 -41.35 14.93 96.52
C ASP A 631 -40.99 15.98 97.59
N ARG A 632 -39.85 16.67 97.42
CA ARG A 632 -39.37 17.72 98.36
C ARG A 632 -40.26 18.95 98.42
N VAL A 633 -40.91 19.31 97.32
CA VAL A 633 -41.81 20.48 97.24
C VAL A 633 -43.16 20.18 97.91
N GLY A 634 -43.54 18.91 98.04
CA GLY A 634 -44.72 18.48 98.81
C GLY A 634 -46.07 18.82 98.15
N TRP A 635 -46.09 19.13 96.85
CA TRP A 635 -47.32 19.48 96.12
C TRP A 635 -48.17 18.27 95.69
N VAL A 636 -47.66 17.05 95.87
CA VAL A 636 -48.20 15.80 95.33
C VAL A 636 -48.13 14.72 96.42
N GLY A 637 -49.09 13.80 96.47
CA GLY A 637 -49.12 12.74 97.50
C GLY A 637 -48.27 11.52 97.15
N ASP A 638 -47.85 10.76 98.18
CA ASP A 638 -46.93 9.61 98.10
C ASP A 638 -47.24 8.62 96.96
N ARG A 639 -48.52 8.31 96.74
CA ARG A 639 -48.96 7.38 95.68
C ARG A 639 -48.57 7.83 94.26
N ALA A 640 -48.55 9.13 93.99
CA ALA A 640 -48.18 9.65 92.67
C ALA A 640 -46.65 9.68 92.49
N VAL A 641 -45.88 9.85 93.57
CA VAL A 641 -44.42 9.71 93.55
C VAL A 641 -44.02 8.25 93.29
N ASP A 642 -44.67 7.28 93.92
CA ASP A 642 -44.45 5.85 93.67
C ASP A 642 -44.75 5.45 92.21
N LEU A 643 -45.88 5.94 91.67
CA LEU A 643 -46.24 5.73 90.27
C LEU A 643 -45.23 6.38 89.32
N ALA A 644 -44.67 7.54 89.67
CA ALA A 644 -43.64 8.20 88.89
C ALA A 644 -42.34 7.39 88.83
N TRP A 645 -41.91 6.76 89.94
CA TRP A 645 -40.74 5.88 89.96
C TRP A 645 -40.92 4.62 89.10
N ILE A 646 -42.06 3.94 89.23
CA ILE A 646 -42.38 2.74 88.43
C ILE A 646 -42.50 3.11 86.94
N GLY A 647 -43.15 4.22 86.64
CA GLY A 647 -43.30 4.75 85.28
C GLY A 647 -41.95 5.09 84.66
N ALA A 648 -41.09 5.79 85.39
CA ALA A 648 -39.75 6.17 84.92
C ALA A 648 -38.87 4.94 84.65
N ALA A 649 -38.84 3.95 85.55
CA ALA A 649 -38.06 2.73 85.35
C ALA A 649 -38.48 1.96 84.09
N THR A 650 -39.79 1.80 83.89
CA THR A 650 -40.34 1.11 82.71
C THR A 650 -40.03 1.86 81.42
N CYS A 651 -40.22 3.18 81.42
CA CYS A 651 -39.98 4.05 80.27
C CYS A 651 -38.49 4.12 79.88
N LEU A 652 -37.59 4.14 80.86
CA LEU A 652 -36.14 4.10 80.63
C LEU A 652 -35.69 2.76 80.03
N GLY A 653 -36.29 1.65 80.45
CA GLY A 653 -36.02 0.34 79.85
C GLY A 653 -36.37 0.29 78.36
N VAL A 654 -37.57 0.78 77.98
CA VAL A 654 -38.00 0.86 76.57
C VAL A 654 -37.09 1.79 75.77
N THR A 655 -36.72 2.93 76.35
CA THR A 655 -35.83 3.91 75.74
C THR A 655 -34.42 3.34 75.50
N LEU A 656 -33.89 2.57 76.46
CA LEU A 656 -32.61 1.89 76.32
C LEU A 656 -32.60 0.88 75.18
N VAL A 657 -33.64 0.05 75.07
CA VAL A 657 -33.76 -0.92 73.98
C VAL A 657 -33.80 -0.20 72.62
N ALA A 658 -34.60 0.86 72.52
CA ALA A 658 -34.72 1.64 71.29
C ALA A 658 -33.39 2.30 70.87
N GLU A 659 -32.67 2.91 71.81
CA GLU A 659 -31.36 3.53 71.56
C GLU A 659 -30.27 2.49 71.23
N CYS A 660 -30.26 1.34 71.91
CA CYS A 660 -29.33 0.25 71.60
C CYS A 660 -29.57 -0.35 70.21
N LEU A 661 -30.83 -0.53 69.80
CA LEU A 661 -31.18 -1.00 68.45
C LEU A 661 -30.73 0.01 67.38
N LEU A 662 -30.99 1.31 67.60
CA LEU A 662 -30.53 2.36 66.70
C LEU A 662 -28.99 2.40 66.62
N ALA A 663 -28.30 2.29 67.75
CA ALA A 663 -26.84 2.27 67.81
C ALA A 663 -26.23 1.05 67.12
N ALA A 664 -26.87 -0.12 67.23
CA ALA A 664 -26.43 -1.35 66.57
C ALA A 664 -26.55 -1.29 65.04
N GLU A 665 -27.58 -0.61 64.53
CA GLU A 665 -27.81 -0.37 63.11
C GLU A 665 -26.87 0.71 62.53
N VAL A 666 -26.74 1.85 63.23
CA VAL A 666 -25.93 2.99 62.77
C VAL A 666 -24.42 2.72 62.91
N GLY A 667 -23.99 1.96 63.93
CA GLY A 667 -22.58 1.64 64.18
C GLY A 667 -21.73 2.86 64.55
N GLY A 668 -20.50 2.95 64.04
CA GLY A 668 -19.51 3.94 64.50
C GLY A 668 -19.88 5.40 64.34
N ARG A 669 -20.79 5.74 63.42
CA ARG A 669 -21.27 7.11 63.22
C ARG A 669 -22.28 7.55 64.30
N PHE A 670 -22.67 6.67 65.21
CA PHE A 670 -23.70 6.95 66.21
C PHE A 670 -23.31 8.10 67.15
N HIS A 671 -22.03 8.20 67.56
CA HIS A 671 -21.60 9.17 68.56
C HIS A 671 -21.77 10.65 68.11
N ALA A 672 -21.53 10.98 66.85
CA ALA A 672 -21.33 12.37 66.41
C ALA A 672 -22.64 13.15 66.20
N ARG A 673 -23.68 12.50 65.69
CA ARG A 673 -24.96 13.15 65.32
C ARG A 673 -26.20 12.42 65.78
N TYR A 674 -26.07 11.14 66.14
CA TYR A 674 -27.21 10.28 66.40
C TYR A 674 -27.33 9.86 67.87
N SER A 675 -26.34 10.12 68.72
CA SER A 675 -26.41 9.91 70.17
C SER A 675 -27.15 11.06 70.86
N VAL A 676 -27.78 10.81 72.01
CA VAL A 676 -28.41 11.87 72.82
C VAL A 676 -27.43 12.99 73.19
N PRO A 677 -26.20 12.69 73.69
CA PRO A 677 -25.25 13.73 74.06
C PRO A 677 -24.71 14.51 72.85
N GLY A 678 -24.44 13.81 71.74
CA GLY A 678 -23.94 14.44 70.52
C GLY A 678 -24.98 15.35 69.85
N ALA A 679 -26.23 14.87 69.76
CA ALA A 679 -27.32 15.66 69.22
C ALA A 679 -27.70 16.85 70.13
N ALA A 680 -27.62 16.69 71.46
CA ALA A 680 -27.77 17.81 72.39
C ALA A 680 -26.68 18.87 72.16
N GLY A 681 -25.43 18.47 71.98
CA GLY A 681 -24.34 19.39 71.63
C GLY A 681 -24.59 20.16 70.33
N ILE A 682 -25.09 19.48 69.29
CA ILE A 682 -25.43 20.11 68.00
C ILE A 682 -26.65 21.03 68.14
N ALA A 683 -27.69 20.62 68.86
CA ALA A 683 -28.89 21.43 69.09
C ALA A 683 -28.60 22.70 69.90
N LEU A 684 -27.59 22.65 70.78
CA LEU A 684 -27.14 23.79 71.58
C LEU A 684 -26.23 24.76 70.80
N GLN A 685 -25.62 24.36 69.68
CA GLN A 685 -24.75 25.24 68.90
C GLN A 685 -25.46 26.43 68.24
N PRO A 686 -26.64 26.27 67.58
CA PRO A 686 -27.45 27.38 67.10
C PRO A 686 -27.94 28.26 68.24
N LEU A 687 -28.33 27.64 69.36
CA LEU A 687 -28.80 28.32 70.56
C LEU A 687 -27.71 29.20 71.18
N GLY A 688 -26.47 28.71 71.27
CA GLY A 688 -25.31 29.50 71.71
C GLY A 688 -24.99 30.66 70.76
N ARG A 689 -25.02 30.41 69.43
CA ARG A 689 -24.81 31.48 68.42
C ARG A 689 -25.95 32.51 68.39
N TRP A 690 -27.17 32.08 68.70
CA TRP A 690 -28.34 32.94 68.78
C TRP A 690 -28.39 33.73 70.09
N MET A 691 -28.03 33.13 71.24
CA MET A 691 -27.86 33.84 72.52
C MET A 691 -26.75 34.90 72.47
N GLN A 692 -25.73 34.71 71.64
CA GLN A 692 -24.71 35.74 71.37
C GLN A 692 -25.22 36.92 70.52
N ARG A 693 -26.37 36.80 69.85
CA ARG A 693 -26.91 37.79 68.90
C ARG A 693 -28.29 38.34 69.26
N ALA A 694 -29.03 37.72 70.18
CA ALA A 694 -30.41 38.09 70.51
C ALA A 694 -30.50 38.97 71.77
N PRO A 695 -31.44 39.94 71.82
CA PRO A 695 -31.68 40.74 73.02
C PRO A 695 -32.41 39.93 74.12
N LEU A 696 -32.21 40.33 75.38
CA LEU A 696 -32.73 39.75 76.63
C LEU A 696 -34.16 39.14 76.62
N PRO A 697 -35.20 39.70 75.93
CA PRO A 697 -36.56 39.13 75.99
C PRO A 697 -36.68 37.71 75.43
N ALA A 698 -35.89 37.32 74.43
CA ALA A 698 -36.03 36.03 73.79
C ALA A 698 -35.48 34.87 74.66
N ALA A 699 -34.41 35.15 75.43
CA ALA A 699 -33.94 34.24 76.47
C ALA A 699 -34.96 34.10 77.61
N GLY A 700 -35.67 35.18 77.95
CA GLY A 700 -36.76 35.16 78.94
C GLY A 700 -37.91 34.23 78.57
N VAL A 701 -38.31 34.20 77.28
CA VAL A 701 -39.36 33.28 76.80
C VAL A 701 -38.93 31.82 76.94
N ILE A 702 -37.69 31.50 76.56
CA ILE A 702 -37.17 30.12 76.69
C ILE A 702 -37.10 29.72 78.17
N LEU A 703 -36.59 30.62 79.03
CA LEU A 703 -36.52 30.35 80.47
C LEU A 703 -37.92 30.16 81.07
N ALA A 704 -38.91 30.95 80.62
CA ALA A 704 -40.30 30.82 81.05
C ALA A 704 -40.94 29.50 80.59
N VAL A 705 -40.67 29.07 79.36
CA VAL A 705 -41.14 27.76 78.86
C VAL A 705 -40.48 26.62 79.64
N LEU A 706 -39.16 26.67 79.87
CA LEU A 706 -38.46 25.67 80.66
C LEU A 706 -38.95 25.65 82.11
N ALA A 707 -39.16 26.81 82.73
CA ALA A 707 -39.73 26.91 84.07
C ALA A 707 -41.15 26.35 84.12
N GLY A 708 -41.98 26.62 83.12
CA GLY A 708 -43.33 26.06 82.99
C GLY A 708 -43.32 24.54 82.83
N LEU A 709 -42.39 23.99 82.04
CA LEU A 709 -42.20 22.54 81.90
C LEU A 709 -41.74 21.89 83.21
N VAL A 710 -40.79 22.52 83.92
CA VAL A 710 -40.33 22.05 85.24
C VAL A 710 -41.47 22.10 86.26
N LEU A 711 -42.23 23.20 86.32
CA LEU A 711 -43.40 23.32 87.20
C LEU A 711 -44.49 22.29 86.88
N GLY A 712 -44.77 22.04 85.60
CA GLY A 712 -45.68 20.99 85.16
C GLY A 712 -45.20 19.59 85.56
N ALA A 713 -43.90 19.31 85.39
CA ALA A 713 -43.29 18.05 85.80
C ALA A 713 -43.31 17.87 87.33
N LEU A 714 -43.14 18.94 88.10
CA LEU A 714 -43.24 18.91 89.56
C LEU A 714 -44.69 18.68 90.04
N ARG A 715 -45.68 19.12 89.27
CA ARG A 715 -47.12 18.98 89.60
C ARG A 715 -47.71 17.63 89.19
N TYR A 716 -47.17 17.01 88.15
CA TYR A 716 -47.63 15.72 87.59
C TYR A 716 -46.45 14.76 87.35
N PRO A 717 -45.73 14.34 88.40
CA PRO A 717 -44.53 13.50 88.27
C PRO A 717 -44.83 12.16 87.59
N GLU A 718 -46.03 11.60 87.75
CA GLU A 718 -46.48 10.35 87.14
C GLU A 718 -46.56 10.40 85.61
N ALA A 719 -46.76 11.58 85.03
CA ALA A 719 -46.84 11.79 83.58
C ALA A 719 -45.48 12.04 82.92
N VAL A 720 -44.45 12.36 83.70
CA VAL A 720 -43.11 12.75 83.21
C VAL A 720 -42.45 11.60 82.45
N GLY A 721 -42.45 10.39 83.01
CA GLY A 721 -41.83 9.22 82.38
C GLY A 721 -42.45 8.86 81.03
N ILE A 722 -43.79 8.80 80.98
CA ILE A 722 -44.53 8.44 79.77
C ILE A 722 -44.35 9.50 78.67
N SER A 723 -44.45 10.78 79.04
CA SER A 723 -44.29 11.88 78.09
C SER A 723 -42.86 11.94 77.53
N ALA A 724 -41.85 11.74 78.38
CA ALA A 724 -40.46 11.67 77.97
C ALA A 724 -40.20 10.49 77.01
N MET A 725 -40.77 9.31 77.29
CA MET A 725 -40.64 8.13 76.43
C MET A 725 -41.26 8.35 75.05
N VAL A 726 -42.49 8.87 74.97
CA VAL A 726 -43.18 9.09 73.69
C VAL A 726 -42.42 10.07 72.81
N LEU A 727 -41.98 11.20 73.39
CA LEU A 727 -41.16 12.19 72.68
C LEU A 727 -39.83 11.60 72.23
N HIS A 728 -39.17 10.83 73.10
CA HIS A 728 -37.89 10.21 72.78
C HIS A 728 -38.00 9.14 71.69
N LEU A 729 -39.01 8.27 71.73
CA LEU A 729 -39.26 7.27 70.70
C LEU A 729 -39.58 7.91 69.35
N GLY A 730 -40.40 8.97 69.33
CA GLY A 730 -40.65 9.75 68.11
C GLY A 730 -39.34 10.32 67.53
N TRP A 731 -38.43 10.76 68.40
CA TRP A 731 -37.12 11.26 68.00
C TRP A 731 -36.14 10.17 67.54
N VAL A 732 -36.15 8.97 68.15
CA VAL A 732 -35.42 7.78 67.67
C VAL A 732 -35.85 7.42 66.26
N VAL A 733 -37.17 7.37 65.99
CA VAL A 733 -37.70 7.06 64.66
C VAL A 733 -37.29 8.11 63.64
N HIS A 734 -37.33 9.39 64.00
CA HIS A 734 -36.87 10.47 63.14
C HIS A 734 -35.38 10.33 62.79
N ARG A 735 -34.52 10.08 63.79
CA ARG A 735 -33.07 9.86 63.58
C ARG A 735 -32.79 8.64 62.70
N TRP A 736 -33.53 7.55 62.87
CA TRP A 736 -33.40 6.37 62.03
C TRP A 736 -33.75 6.66 60.56
N ARG A 737 -34.85 7.38 60.31
CA ARG A 737 -35.24 7.77 58.95
C ARG A 737 -34.21 8.66 58.29
N ASP A 738 -33.70 9.69 58.99
CA ASP A 738 -32.66 10.59 58.49
C ASP A 738 -31.34 9.84 58.17
N TRP A 739 -30.94 8.89 59.02
CA TRP A 739 -29.77 8.05 58.74
C TRP A 739 -29.98 7.19 57.48
N ARG A 740 -31.15 6.57 57.34
CA ARG A 740 -31.44 5.67 56.22
C ARG A 740 -31.49 6.42 54.88
N THR A 741 -32.10 7.60 54.84
CA THR A 741 -32.15 8.42 53.62
C THR A 741 -30.76 8.92 53.22
N ARG A 742 -29.93 9.34 54.17
CA ARG A 742 -28.55 9.77 53.89
C ARG A 742 -27.66 8.63 53.44
N THR A 743 -27.78 7.46 54.06
CA THR A 743 -27.00 6.28 53.67
C THR A 743 -27.40 5.84 52.26
N ALA A 744 -28.69 5.85 51.92
CA ALA A 744 -29.15 5.57 50.56
C ALA A 744 -28.64 6.61 49.54
N ALA A 745 -28.58 7.90 49.90
CA ALA A 745 -28.04 8.94 49.04
C ALA A 745 -26.51 8.83 48.86
N GLU A 746 -25.77 8.48 49.92
CA GLU A 746 -24.33 8.19 49.86
C GLU A 746 -24.05 6.95 49.00
N ASP A 747 -24.85 5.89 49.15
CA ASP A 747 -24.74 4.67 48.35
C ASP A 747 -25.04 4.93 46.87
N ALA A 748 -26.03 5.76 46.57
CA ALA A 748 -26.31 6.22 45.21
C ALA A 748 -25.15 7.05 44.64
N ALA A 749 -24.59 7.99 45.42
CA ALA A 749 -23.46 8.81 44.99
C ALA A 749 -22.17 8.00 44.74
N VAL A 750 -21.91 6.97 45.54
CA VAL A 750 -20.76 6.06 45.35
C VAL A 750 -20.97 5.14 44.16
N ALA A 751 -22.20 4.67 43.92
CA ALA A 751 -22.53 3.91 42.72
C ALA A 751 -22.36 4.77 41.45
N ASP A 752 -22.74 6.06 41.52
CA ASP A 752 -22.63 7.01 40.41
C ASP A 752 -21.16 7.41 40.15
N GLN A 753 -20.34 7.57 41.20
CA GLN A 753 -18.90 7.79 41.07
C GLN A 753 -18.14 6.55 40.56
N GLY A 754 -18.62 5.34 40.88
CA GLY A 754 -18.12 4.10 40.28
C GLY A 754 -18.54 3.93 38.82
N ALA A 755 -19.68 4.47 38.42
CA ALA A 755 -20.15 4.51 37.03
C ALA A 755 -19.48 5.64 36.20
N GLY A 756 -19.04 6.72 36.84
CA GLY A 756 -18.37 7.86 36.20
C GLY A 756 -16.96 7.60 35.64
N PHE A 757 -16.45 6.37 35.78
CA PHE A 757 -15.25 5.89 35.07
C PHE A 757 -15.55 4.99 33.87
N ALA A 758 -16.83 4.81 33.50
CA ALA A 758 -17.17 4.32 32.17
C ALA A 758 -16.91 5.46 31.16
N PRO A 759 -16.15 5.24 30.07
CA PRO A 759 -15.94 6.27 29.07
C PRO A 759 -17.30 6.62 28.46
N ALA A 760 -17.75 7.83 28.73
CA ALA A 760 -18.81 8.46 27.96
C ALA A 760 -18.25 8.72 26.56
N HIS A 761 -18.57 7.86 25.59
CA HIS A 761 -18.87 8.23 24.20
C HIS A 761 -19.34 7.00 23.44
N GLU A 762 -20.64 6.93 23.17
CA GLU A 762 -21.22 6.54 21.87
C GLU A 762 -22.72 6.89 21.91
N SER A 763 -23.02 8.07 21.35
CA SER A 763 -24.33 8.47 20.85
C SER A 763 -24.13 8.99 19.43
#